data_AF-A0A6J3G293-F1
#
_entry.id   AF-A0A6J3G293-F1
#
_cell.length_a   1.000
_cell.length_b   1.000
_cell.length_c   1.000
_cell.angle_alpha   90.00
_cell.angle_beta   90.00
_cell.angle_gamma   90.00
#
_symmetry.space_group_name_H-M   'P 1'
#
loop_
_entity.id
_entity.type
_entity.pdbx_description
1 polymer ?
#
loop_
_entity_poly.entity_id
_entity_poly.type
_entity_poly.pdbx_seq_one_letter_code
_entity_poly.pdbx_strand_id
1 'polypeptide(L)'
;MAGLQVPSVGEKDYPILFKNGTLKLGGEREPVPRPKKWPIANILAPGANNIPDAFIVGGPYEEEDGELNHPEDREFRNQAECIKKRIIWDLESRCYLDPPAVVSFQKRIADCRLWPVEITRVPLIAVSKGKAGKTEKTDEEGQLSFHGVAYVNMVPLLYPGVKRIRGAFQVYPYLDSVVHEKTKCLFSLFRDIGHHLIHNNKIGGINSVLPKAAVSKTLKEDKPVKEKDIDGRPRPGDMQAPSIKSQSSDTPLEGEPPLSHNPEGQQYIEARTYIVLEIQLDKALVPKRMPEELARRVKEMIPPRPPLIRRTGGAQKAVSDYHIQIKNISRAILDEYYRMFGKQVATLESDMDSETLEEQKCQLSYELNCSGKYFAFKEQLKHAVVKIVREKYLKTTSFESQEELQTFISELYVFLVDQMHVALNQTMPEDAQGTVATIYTSSEQLRLFAFEAEVNENFEMAAAYYKERLVREPQNLDHWLDYGAFCLLTEDNIKAQECFRKALSLNQSHIHSLLLCGVLAVLLENYEQAEIFFEDATCLEPTNVVAWTLLGLYYEIQNNDIRMDMAFHEASKQLQAQMIQAQVTKQKSIGTVEDIEEGGKRESSLGSWGITNGSATAIKMEAPAGPGATLSILDKFLEESSKLQSDSRERILSTQAWDPSIHQNLSNTFIKEVPTKKEVSKCEDSSALLHPGFHYGASQTTTIFMETIRFLMKVKAVQFVHRVLAHELLCPQGGPSCEYYLVLAQTHILKKDFAKAEEYLHQAAQMDYLSPNVWGLKGHLNFLSGNHAEAKACYERTISFVVDASEMHFIFLRLGLIYLEEKEYEKAKKTYMQACKRSPSCLTWLGLGIACYRLDELTEAEDALSEANALNNYNAEVWAYLALVCLKVGRQLEAEQAYKYTKKLKLKDEALLAEIHTVQETVGFGNPSF
;
A
#
# COMPACT_ATOMS: atom_id res chain seq x y z
N MET A 1 -1.69 35.90 -36.19
CA MET A 1 -0.32 35.47 -35.80
C MET A 1 -0.43 34.89 -34.41
N ALA A 2 0.32 33.85 -34.09
CA ALA A 2 0.45 33.34 -32.73
C ALA A 2 1.94 33.21 -32.38
N GLY A 3 2.30 33.19 -31.10
CA GLY A 3 3.69 33.00 -30.69
C GLY A 3 3.91 32.89 -29.19
N LEU A 4 5.11 32.46 -28.82
CA LEU A 4 5.58 32.40 -27.44
C LEU A 4 7.08 32.71 -27.36
N GLN A 5 7.54 33.12 -26.18
CA GLN A 5 8.95 33.25 -25.84
C GLN A 5 9.47 31.92 -25.27
N VAL A 6 10.73 31.56 -25.53
CA VAL A 6 11.41 30.40 -24.92
C VAL A 6 12.86 30.80 -24.55
N PRO A 7 13.41 30.39 -23.39
CA PRO A 7 14.80 30.69 -23.03
C PRO A 7 15.80 30.21 -24.08
N SER A 8 16.90 30.95 -24.27
CA SER A 8 17.91 30.63 -25.29
C SER A 8 19.33 31.03 -24.84
N VAL A 9 20.31 30.97 -25.74
CA VAL A 9 21.74 31.19 -25.44
C VAL A 9 22.00 32.62 -24.96
N GLY A 10 22.01 32.81 -23.64
CA GLY A 10 22.25 34.09 -22.95
C GLY A 10 21.02 34.58 -22.15
N GLU A 11 21.02 35.85 -21.76
CA GLU A 11 19.90 36.45 -20.99
C GLU A 11 18.72 36.91 -21.86
N LYS A 12 18.58 36.38 -23.09
CA LYS A 12 17.54 36.79 -24.05
C LYS A 12 16.69 35.61 -24.48
N ASP A 13 15.38 35.74 -24.25
CA ASP A 13 14.38 34.82 -24.78
C ASP A 13 14.34 34.85 -26.31
N TYR A 14 14.11 33.69 -26.91
CA TYR A 14 13.92 33.50 -28.34
C TYR A 14 12.42 33.48 -28.70
N PRO A 15 11.94 34.35 -29.61
CA PRO A 15 10.54 34.42 -29.99
C PRO A 15 10.18 33.38 -31.08
N ILE A 16 9.33 32.41 -30.74
CA ILE A 16 8.74 31.47 -31.70
C ILE A 16 7.46 32.08 -32.27
N LEU A 17 7.38 32.24 -33.60
CA LEU A 17 6.31 32.99 -34.28
C LEU A 17 5.62 32.21 -35.41
N PHE A 18 4.33 31.95 -35.25
CA PHE A 18 3.46 31.30 -36.21
C PHE A 18 2.70 32.33 -37.08
N LYS A 19 3.26 32.60 -38.26
CA LYS A 19 2.75 33.58 -39.24
C LYS A 19 1.85 32.91 -40.29
N ASN A 20 1.02 33.70 -40.97
CA ASN A 20 0.23 33.29 -42.15
C ASN A 20 -0.69 32.05 -41.94
N GLY A 21 -1.46 32.03 -40.84
CA GLY A 21 -2.47 31.00 -40.61
C GLY A 21 -3.56 30.98 -41.69
N THR A 22 -3.90 29.79 -42.18
CA THR A 22 -4.89 29.55 -43.24
C THR A 22 -6.29 29.47 -42.64
N LEU A 23 -7.23 30.27 -43.15
CA LEU A 23 -8.65 30.17 -42.78
C LEU A 23 -9.28 28.93 -43.45
N LYS A 24 -9.89 28.05 -42.67
CA LYS A 24 -10.79 27.00 -43.15
C LYS A 24 -12.24 27.38 -42.82
N LEU A 25 -13.13 27.13 -43.78
CA LEU A 25 -14.57 27.19 -43.57
C LEU A 25 -15.03 25.90 -42.87
N GLY A 26 -16.10 25.99 -42.08
CA GLY A 26 -16.72 24.84 -41.45
C GLY A 26 -17.49 23.96 -42.45
N GLY A 27 -17.72 22.70 -42.06
CA GLY A 27 -18.45 21.70 -42.85
C GLY A 27 -17.88 20.28 -42.65
N GLU A 28 -16.54 20.17 -42.61
CA GLU A 28 -15.82 18.89 -42.49
C GLU A 28 -14.69 18.99 -41.45
N ARG A 29 -14.39 17.87 -40.78
CA ARG A 29 -13.23 17.73 -39.87
C ARG A 29 -11.93 17.63 -40.69
N GLU A 30 -10.81 18.13 -40.18
CA GLU A 30 -9.53 17.91 -40.86
C GLU A 30 -9.16 16.41 -40.87
N PRO A 31 -8.62 15.88 -41.98
CA PRO A 31 -8.07 14.54 -41.99
C PRO A 31 -6.85 14.43 -41.06
N VAL A 32 -6.73 13.29 -40.40
CA VAL A 32 -5.56 12.88 -39.62
C VAL A 32 -5.16 11.45 -40.03
N PRO A 33 -3.87 11.14 -40.19
CA PRO A 33 -2.72 12.05 -40.07
C PRO A 33 -2.63 13.05 -41.24
N ARG A 34 -2.08 14.25 -40.98
CA ARG A 34 -1.74 15.25 -42.01
C ARG A 34 -0.33 15.81 -41.82
N PRO A 35 0.43 16.15 -42.88
CA PRO A 35 1.86 16.48 -42.75
C PRO A 35 2.10 17.84 -42.07
N LYS A 36 3.10 17.89 -41.20
CA LYS A 36 3.63 19.14 -40.62
C LYS A 36 4.47 19.88 -41.66
N LYS A 37 4.54 21.22 -41.57
CA LYS A 37 5.23 22.11 -42.52
C LYS A 37 6.32 22.93 -41.85
N TRP A 38 7.35 23.30 -42.60
CA TRP A 38 8.40 24.21 -42.12
C TRP A 38 7.99 25.70 -42.28
N PRO A 39 8.26 26.57 -41.29
CA PRO A 39 8.05 28.03 -41.38
C PRO A 39 9.17 28.73 -42.17
N ILE A 40 9.50 28.25 -43.37
CA ILE A 40 10.57 28.80 -44.22
C ILE A 40 9.95 29.71 -45.29
N ALA A 41 10.37 30.99 -45.31
CA ALA A 41 9.72 32.02 -46.10
C ALA A 41 9.91 31.92 -47.63
N ASN A 42 10.98 31.26 -48.10
CA ASN A 42 11.27 31.04 -49.51
C ASN A 42 12.09 29.75 -49.70
N ILE A 43 11.52 28.71 -50.31
CA ILE A 43 12.27 27.59 -50.91
C ILE A 43 11.89 27.49 -52.38
N LEU A 44 12.89 27.42 -53.25
CA LEU A 44 12.73 27.39 -54.72
C LEU A 44 12.29 26.02 -55.29
N ALA A 45 11.98 25.04 -54.44
CA ALA A 45 11.67 23.66 -54.81
C ALA A 45 10.21 23.31 -54.46
N PRO A 46 9.29 23.22 -55.45
CA PRO A 46 7.91 22.81 -55.23
C PRO A 46 7.82 21.38 -54.68
N GLY A 47 7.63 21.25 -53.36
CA GLY A 47 7.54 19.97 -52.65
C GLY A 47 8.23 19.97 -51.28
N ALA A 48 9.27 20.80 -51.08
CA ALA A 48 10.08 20.84 -49.86
C ALA A 48 9.42 21.52 -48.64
N ASN A 49 8.10 21.76 -48.69
CA ASN A 49 7.37 22.50 -47.64
C ASN A 49 6.98 21.63 -46.44
N ASN A 50 6.84 20.32 -46.65
CA ASN A 50 6.45 19.35 -45.62
C ASN A 50 7.69 18.75 -44.94
N ILE A 51 7.58 18.42 -43.66
CA ILE A 51 8.61 17.71 -42.91
C ILE A 51 8.46 16.19 -43.19
N PRO A 52 9.50 15.47 -43.65
CA PRO A 52 9.46 14.02 -43.78
C PRO A 52 9.10 13.34 -42.46
N ASP A 53 8.26 12.30 -42.53
CA ASP A 53 7.82 11.43 -41.43
C ASP A 53 7.19 12.12 -40.21
N ALA A 54 6.93 13.43 -40.27
CA ALA A 54 6.34 14.21 -39.18
C ALA A 54 4.91 14.65 -39.53
N PHE A 55 3.94 14.04 -38.85
CA PHE A 55 2.52 14.25 -39.06
C PHE A 55 1.83 14.80 -37.80
N ILE A 56 0.77 15.55 -38.00
CA ILE A 56 -0.23 15.84 -36.97
C ILE A 56 -1.18 14.64 -36.94
N VAL A 57 -0.97 13.77 -35.96
CA VAL A 57 -1.83 12.62 -35.67
C VAL A 57 -2.94 13.08 -34.70
N GLY A 58 -4.14 12.52 -34.82
CA GLY A 58 -5.20 12.70 -33.83
C GLY A 58 -4.97 11.86 -32.57
N GLY A 59 -5.78 12.08 -31.55
CA GLY A 59 -5.84 11.26 -30.34
C GLY A 59 -7.16 11.50 -29.60
N PRO A 60 -7.44 10.75 -28.52
CA PRO A 60 -8.45 11.17 -27.54
C PRO A 60 -8.11 12.57 -27.02
N TYR A 61 -9.12 13.40 -26.79
CA TYR A 61 -8.94 14.73 -26.20
C TYR A 61 -8.97 14.65 -24.66
N GLU A 62 -9.45 13.53 -24.12
CA GLU A 62 -9.42 13.15 -22.71
C GLU A 62 -7.99 12.92 -22.17
N GLU A 63 -7.01 12.72 -23.06
CA GLU A 63 -5.58 12.60 -22.74
C GLU A 63 -4.77 13.88 -23.05
N GLU A 64 -5.44 15.02 -23.32
CA GLU A 64 -4.79 16.30 -23.63
C GLU A 64 -4.50 17.13 -22.35
N ASP A 65 -3.31 17.75 -22.29
CA ASP A 65 -2.86 18.65 -21.18
C ASP A 65 -3.60 20.01 -21.13
N GLY A 66 -4.76 20.11 -21.78
CA GLY A 66 -5.50 21.36 -21.99
C GLY A 66 -6.66 21.58 -21.02
N GLU A 67 -7.24 22.79 -21.06
CA GLU A 67 -8.42 23.18 -20.27
C GLU A 67 -9.73 22.57 -20.78
N LEU A 68 -9.71 21.94 -21.98
CA LEU A 68 -10.89 21.41 -22.68
C LEU A 68 -10.74 19.91 -22.95
N ASN A 69 -10.52 19.15 -21.88
CA ASN A 69 -10.34 17.70 -21.87
C ASN A 69 -11.45 16.92 -21.12
N HIS A 70 -12.43 17.61 -20.53
CA HIS A 70 -13.51 16.95 -19.78
C HIS A 70 -14.58 16.36 -20.72
N PRO A 71 -15.33 15.31 -20.30
CA PRO A 71 -16.40 14.72 -21.11
C PRO A 71 -17.49 15.72 -21.53
N GLU A 72 -17.70 16.78 -20.76
CA GLU A 72 -18.64 17.87 -21.05
C GLU A 72 -18.19 18.73 -22.24
N ASP A 73 -16.88 18.93 -22.42
CA ASP A 73 -16.31 19.68 -23.55
C ASP A 73 -16.49 18.95 -24.88
N ARG A 74 -16.81 17.65 -24.87
CA ARG A 74 -16.85 16.79 -26.06
C ARG A 74 -17.74 17.33 -27.16
N GLU A 75 -18.95 17.78 -26.83
CA GLU A 75 -19.87 18.33 -27.83
C GLU A 75 -19.33 19.65 -28.39
N PHE A 76 -18.86 20.52 -27.52
CA PHE A 76 -18.28 21.81 -27.88
C PHE A 76 -17.03 21.67 -28.76
N ARG A 77 -16.10 20.77 -28.42
CA ARG A 77 -14.93 20.39 -29.23
C ARG A 77 -15.35 19.94 -30.63
N ASN A 78 -16.27 18.99 -30.72
CA ASN A 78 -16.74 18.48 -32.03
C ASN A 78 -17.45 19.55 -32.87
N GLN A 79 -18.28 20.40 -32.26
CA GLN A 79 -18.92 21.54 -32.97
C GLN A 79 -17.88 22.57 -33.46
N ALA A 80 -16.89 22.90 -32.63
CA ALA A 80 -15.83 23.85 -32.98
C ALA A 80 -14.88 23.30 -34.06
N GLU A 81 -14.52 22.02 -33.99
CA GLU A 81 -13.66 21.37 -34.98
C GLU A 81 -14.35 21.18 -36.33
N CYS A 82 -15.64 20.81 -36.36
CA CYS A 82 -16.34 20.44 -37.60
C CYS A 82 -17.17 21.58 -38.21
N ILE A 83 -17.89 22.36 -37.41
CA ILE A 83 -18.97 23.27 -37.87
C ILE A 83 -18.51 24.74 -37.91
N LYS A 84 -17.68 25.17 -36.95
CA LYS A 84 -17.18 26.57 -36.90
C LYS A 84 -16.05 26.83 -37.91
N LYS A 85 -15.84 28.11 -38.24
CA LYS A 85 -14.66 28.57 -38.98
C LYS A 85 -13.42 28.45 -38.09
N ARG A 86 -12.29 27.99 -38.63
CA ARG A 86 -11.05 27.73 -37.88
C ARG A 86 -9.82 28.25 -38.62
N ILE A 87 -8.77 28.62 -37.87
CA ILE A 87 -7.46 29.03 -38.43
C ILE A 87 -6.47 27.91 -38.20
N ILE A 88 -5.75 27.51 -39.25
CA ILE A 88 -4.79 26.41 -39.22
C ILE A 88 -3.44 26.88 -39.74
N TRP A 89 -2.37 26.57 -38.99
CA TRP A 89 -0.99 26.78 -39.44
C TRP A 89 -0.37 25.49 -40.00
N ASP A 90 -0.56 24.34 -39.32
CA ASP A 90 0.15 23.08 -39.56
C ASP A 90 1.69 23.23 -39.59
N LEU A 91 2.23 24.27 -38.95
CA LEU A 91 3.65 24.59 -38.91
C LEU A 91 4.31 23.97 -37.67
N GLU A 92 5.52 23.45 -37.83
CA GLU A 92 6.40 23.09 -36.72
C GLU A 92 7.63 24.01 -36.72
N SER A 93 7.87 24.68 -35.59
CA SER A 93 9.07 25.50 -35.38
C SER A 93 9.95 24.86 -34.32
N ARG A 94 11.26 24.81 -34.55
CA ARG A 94 12.25 24.18 -33.66
C ARG A 94 13.27 25.21 -33.19
N CYS A 95 13.55 25.22 -31.89
CA CYS A 95 14.66 25.94 -31.29
C CYS A 95 15.62 24.95 -30.61
N TYR A 96 16.86 25.37 -30.34
CA TYR A 96 17.82 24.61 -29.56
C TYR A 96 17.91 25.20 -28.15
N LEU A 97 17.83 24.34 -27.13
CA LEU A 97 18.06 24.70 -25.73
C LEU A 97 19.48 24.28 -25.35
N ASP A 98 20.34 25.24 -25.04
CA ASP A 98 21.64 24.99 -24.40
C ASP A 98 21.47 24.68 -22.90
N PRO A 99 22.44 24.03 -22.24
CA PRO A 99 22.26 23.58 -20.85
C PRO A 99 21.88 24.69 -19.84
N PRO A 100 22.44 25.92 -19.91
CA PRO A 100 21.95 27.06 -19.13
C PRO A 100 20.47 27.41 -19.40
N ALA A 101 20.05 27.43 -20.68
CA ALA A 101 18.66 27.67 -21.04
C ALA A 101 17.71 26.56 -20.55
N VAL A 102 18.16 25.28 -20.51
CA VAL A 102 17.37 24.19 -19.90
C VAL A 102 17.13 24.43 -18.41
N VAL A 103 18.15 24.84 -17.65
CA VAL A 103 18.00 25.14 -16.21
C VAL A 103 17.14 26.41 -16.00
N SER A 104 17.31 27.43 -16.83
CA SER A 104 16.46 28.63 -16.83
C SER A 104 14.99 28.29 -17.12
N PHE A 105 14.75 27.41 -18.08
CA PHE A 105 13.41 26.96 -18.47
C PHE A 105 12.76 26.10 -17.38
N GLN A 106 13.49 25.13 -16.81
CA GLN A 106 13.06 24.37 -15.63
C GLN A 106 12.65 25.31 -14.48
N LYS A 107 13.52 26.26 -14.13
CA LYS A 107 13.24 27.22 -13.04
C LYS A 107 12.03 28.08 -13.36
N ARG A 108 11.93 28.65 -14.56
CA ARG A 108 10.81 29.52 -14.93
C ARG A 108 9.47 28.79 -14.98
N ILE A 109 9.43 27.49 -15.31
CA ILE A 109 8.20 26.68 -15.20
C ILE A 109 7.85 26.40 -13.72
N ALA A 110 8.86 26.18 -12.85
CA ALA A 110 8.63 25.99 -11.42
C ALA A 110 8.15 27.30 -10.72
N ASP A 111 8.80 28.42 -11.02
CA ASP A 111 8.41 29.76 -10.54
C ASP A 111 7.05 30.21 -11.12
N CYS A 112 6.76 29.82 -12.38
CA CYS A 112 5.59 30.25 -13.15
C CYS A 112 4.96 29.05 -13.90
N ARG A 113 4.01 28.36 -13.25
CA ARG A 113 3.32 27.17 -13.80
C ARG A 113 2.68 27.42 -15.19
N LEU A 114 2.23 28.65 -15.46
CA LEU A 114 1.55 29.07 -16.68
C LEU A 114 2.47 29.89 -17.61
N TRP A 115 2.43 29.57 -18.90
CA TRP A 115 3.21 30.22 -19.94
C TRP A 115 2.31 30.94 -20.95
N PRO A 116 2.61 32.19 -21.34
CA PRO A 116 1.77 32.95 -22.26
C PRO A 116 2.03 32.54 -23.70
N VAL A 117 0.96 32.20 -24.42
CA VAL A 117 0.93 32.04 -25.88
C VAL A 117 0.04 33.13 -26.44
N GLU A 118 0.65 34.18 -26.97
CA GLU A 118 -0.06 35.35 -27.48
C GLU A 118 -0.57 35.13 -28.91
N ILE A 119 -1.72 35.71 -29.20
CA ILE A 119 -2.40 35.67 -30.50
C ILE A 119 -2.78 37.11 -30.87
N THR A 120 -2.51 37.52 -32.11
CA THR A 120 -2.91 38.86 -32.62
C THR A 120 -3.24 38.81 -34.10
N ARG A 121 -4.20 39.63 -34.53
CA ARG A 121 -4.48 39.89 -35.94
C ARG A 121 -3.56 41.02 -36.44
N VAL A 122 -2.68 40.68 -37.38
CA VAL A 122 -1.83 41.66 -38.07
C VAL A 122 -2.45 41.97 -39.43
N PRO A 123 -2.75 43.25 -39.75
CA PRO A 123 -3.27 43.63 -41.06
C PRO A 123 -2.27 43.32 -42.19
N LEU A 124 -2.75 42.69 -43.27
CA LEU A 124 -2.01 42.59 -44.53
C LEU A 124 -2.20 43.91 -45.30
N ILE A 125 -1.19 44.79 -45.24
CA ILE A 125 -1.18 46.04 -46.02
C ILE A 125 -1.06 45.71 -47.51
N ALA A 126 -2.20 45.64 -48.19
CA ALA A 126 -2.26 45.51 -49.64
C ALA A 126 -1.83 46.83 -50.29
N VAL A 127 -0.67 46.84 -50.95
CA VAL A 127 -0.13 48.04 -51.60
C VAL A 127 -0.93 48.37 -52.85
N SER A 128 -1.99 49.16 -52.69
CA SER A 128 -2.75 49.74 -53.80
C SER A 128 -1.89 50.83 -54.48
N LYS A 129 -1.74 50.74 -55.81
CA LYS A 129 -1.05 51.76 -56.60
C LYS A 129 -1.97 52.97 -56.83
N GLY A 130 -2.16 53.78 -55.79
CA GLY A 130 -2.98 55.00 -55.77
C GLY A 130 -2.14 56.28 -55.55
N LYS A 131 -2.56 57.39 -56.16
CA LYS A 131 -1.86 58.69 -56.09
C LYS A 131 -1.77 59.23 -54.65
N ALA A 132 -0.65 59.89 -54.33
CA ALA A 132 -0.47 60.57 -53.05
C ALA A 132 -1.43 61.76 -52.91
N GLY A 133 -2.24 61.74 -51.85
CA GLY A 133 -2.88 62.90 -51.24
C GLY A 133 -2.30 63.12 -49.85
N LYS A 134 -2.30 64.36 -49.34
CA LYS A 134 -1.92 64.63 -47.95
C LYS A 134 -3.10 64.32 -47.03
N THR A 135 -2.88 63.46 -46.05
CA THR A 135 -3.67 63.36 -44.81
C THR A 135 -2.73 63.48 -43.62
N GLU A 136 -3.27 63.85 -42.48
CA GLU A 136 -2.50 64.23 -41.29
C GLU A 136 -1.90 63.01 -40.57
N LYS A 137 -0.88 63.27 -39.74
CA LYS A 137 -0.31 62.25 -38.85
C LYS A 137 -1.16 62.18 -37.58
N THR A 138 -1.84 61.06 -37.39
CA THR A 138 -2.38 60.61 -36.11
C THR A 138 -1.58 59.39 -35.68
N ASP A 139 -1.13 59.33 -34.42
CA ASP A 139 -0.22 58.28 -33.93
C ASP A 139 -0.93 56.94 -33.62
N GLU A 140 -1.61 56.37 -34.63
CA GLU A 140 -2.27 55.06 -34.58
C GLU A 140 -1.45 53.93 -35.24
N GLU A 141 -0.26 54.21 -35.77
CA GLU A 141 0.66 53.22 -36.40
C GLU A 141 1.35 52.31 -35.37
N GLY A 142 0.58 51.56 -34.57
CA GLY A 142 1.12 50.58 -33.62
C GLY A 142 0.12 49.66 -32.91
N GLN A 143 -1.19 49.86 -33.03
CA GLN A 143 -2.18 49.13 -32.22
C GLN A 143 -2.36 47.67 -32.68
N LEU A 144 -2.19 46.72 -31.75
CA LEU A 144 -2.34 45.28 -32.00
C LEU A 144 -3.82 44.87 -32.03
N SER A 145 -4.39 44.71 -33.22
CA SER A 145 -5.79 44.29 -33.36
C SER A 145 -6.01 42.83 -32.91
N PHE A 146 -7.16 42.56 -32.28
CA PHE A 146 -7.56 41.25 -31.74
C PHE A 146 -6.45 40.58 -30.92
N HIS A 147 -5.90 41.28 -29.92
CA HIS A 147 -4.81 40.77 -29.08
C HIS A 147 -5.37 39.90 -27.96
N GLY A 148 -5.03 38.61 -27.97
CA GLY A 148 -5.41 37.62 -26.98
C GLY A 148 -4.23 36.79 -26.48
N VAL A 149 -4.46 36.01 -25.44
CA VAL A 149 -3.47 35.13 -24.80
C VAL A 149 -4.12 33.83 -24.36
N ALA A 150 -3.46 32.71 -24.62
CA ALA A 150 -3.76 31.43 -23.99
C ALA A 150 -2.69 31.14 -22.92
N TYR A 151 -3.11 30.57 -21.80
CA TYR A 151 -2.22 30.21 -20.68
C TYR A 151 -1.95 28.70 -20.74
N VAL A 152 -0.73 28.32 -21.13
CA VAL A 152 -0.34 26.91 -21.24
C VAL A 152 0.29 26.46 -19.92
N ASN A 153 -0.26 25.43 -19.29
CA ASN A 153 0.37 24.78 -18.14
C ASN A 153 1.60 24.00 -18.61
N MET A 154 2.79 24.45 -18.22
CA MET A 154 4.07 23.83 -18.64
C MET A 154 4.59 22.81 -17.62
N VAL A 155 3.96 22.71 -16.44
CA VAL A 155 4.41 21.85 -15.33
C VAL A 155 4.60 20.37 -15.73
N PRO A 156 3.76 19.75 -16.60
CA PRO A 156 3.97 18.35 -16.98
C PRO A 156 5.32 18.08 -17.70
N LEU A 157 5.97 19.09 -18.31
CA LEU A 157 7.32 18.94 -18.87
C LEU A 157 8.41 18.77 -17.80
N LEU A 158 8.12 19.05 -16.53
CA LEU A 158 9.00 18.77 -15.38
C LEU A 158 8.80 17.36 -14.79
N TYR A 159 7.79 16.62 -15.24
CA TYR A 159 7.56 15.25 -14.78
C TYR A 159 8.65 14.31 -15.37
N PRO A 160 9.28 13.42 -14.58
CA PRO A 160 10.45 12.66 -15.05
C PRO A 160 10.16 11.80 -16.29
N GLY A 161 10.85 12.11 -17.38
CA GLY A 161 10.74 11.41 -18.66
C GLY A 161 9.69 11.96 -19.62
N VAL A 162 8.85 12.94 -19.22
CA VAL A 162 7.88 13.55 -20.13
C VAL A 162 8.59 14.41 -21.17
N LYS A 163 8.27 14.17 -22.45
CA LYS A 163 8.88 14.84 -23.62
C LYS A 163 7.91 15.69 -24.42
N ARG A 164 6.61 15.61 -24.16
CA ARG A 164 5.58 16.27 -24.96
C ARG A 164 4.42 16.68 -24.07
N ILE A 165 3.91 17.88 -24.29
CA ILE A 165 2.55 18.27 -23.90
C ILE A 165 1.76 18.62 -25.17
N ARG A 166 0.46 18.31 -25.17
CA ARG A 166 -0.46 18.64 -26.25
C ARG A 166 -1.84 18.93 -25.67
N GLY A 167 -2.35 20.15 -25.88
CA GLY A 167 -3.61 20.58 -25.27
C GLY A 167 -4.40 21.58 -26.11
N ALA A 168 -5.70 21.65 -25.82
CA ALA A 168 -6.58 22.74 -26.19
C ALA A 168 -6.70 23.74 -25.03
N PHE A 169 -6.25 24.97 -25.23
CA PHE A 169 -6.18 26.03 -24.23
C PHE A 169 -7.09 27.20 -24.62
N GLN A 170 -7.89 27.74 -23.70
CA GLN A 170 -8.80 28.85 -24.02
C GLN A 170 -8.02 30.15 -24.27
N VAL A 171 -8.58 31.02 -25.11
CA VAL A 171 -8.01 32.32 -25.47
C VAL A 171 -8.76 33.43 -24.77
N TYR A 172 -8.04 34.18 -23.94
CA TYR A 172 -8.52 35.33 -23.17
C TYR A 172 -8.07 36.64 -23.85
N PRO A 173 -8.70 37.80 -23.61
CA PRO A 173 -8.15 39.10 -24.00
C PRO A 173 -6.76 39.30 -23.37
N TYR A 174 -5.81 39.84 -24.12
CA TYR A 174 -4.52 40.22 -23.57
C TYR A 174 -4.67 41.49 -22.72
N LEU A 175 -4.12 41.46 -21.50
CA LEU A 175 -4.01 42.58 -20.56
C LEU A 175 -2.67 42.43 -19.81
N ASP A 176 -1.78 43.42 -19.88
CA ASP A 176 -0.42 43.31 -19.32
C ASP A 176 -0.40 42.98 -17.82
N SER A 177 -1.33 43.54 -17.04
CA SER A 177 -1.45 43.26 -15.59
C SER A 177 -1.74 41.79 -15.31
N VAL A 178 -2.74 41.20 -15.96
CA VAL A 178 -3.16 39.81 -15.77
C VAL A 178 -2.12 38.83 -16.30
N VAL A 179 -1.48 39.15 -17.42
CA VAL A 179 -0.38 38.34 -17.98
C VAL A 179 0.83 38.38 -17.05
N HIS A 180 1.19 39.55 -16.53
CA HIS A 180 2.29 39.68 -15.57
C HIS A 180 1.98 38.96 -14.25
N GLU A 181 0.77 39.11 -13.71
CA GLU A 181 0.32 38.42 -12.50
C GLU A 181 0.48 36.90 -12.62
N LYS A 182 -0.08 36.31 -13.70
CA LYS A 182 -0.14 34.85 -13.90
C LYS A 182 1.17 34.21 -14.39
N THR A 183 2.03 34.94 -15.10
CA THR A 183 3.19 34.36 -15.82
C THR A 183 4.53 35.02 -15.52
N LYS A 184 4.53 36.11 -14.75
CA LYS A 184 5.67 37.02 -14.48
C LYS A 184 6.38 37.60 -15.71
N CYS A 185 5.89 37.34 -16.93
CA CYS A 185 6.32 38.04 -18.13
C CYS A 185 6.01 39.54 -18.00
N LEU A 186 6.95 40.41 -18.37
CA LEU A 186 6.83 41.86 -18.15
C LEU A 186 6.24 42.62 -19.35
N PHE A 187 6.35 42.08 -20.56
CA PHE A 187 5.98 42.78 -21.80
C PHE A 187 5.48 41.80 -22.87
N SER A 188 4.45 42.20 -23.62
CA SER A 188 3.98 41.45 -24.80
C SER A 188 5.10 41.16 -25.80
N LEU A 189 5.15 39.90 -26.25
CA LEU A 189 5.94 39.41 -27.38
C LEU A 189 5.77 40.26 -28.65
N PHE A 190 4.59 40.84 -28.87
CA PHE A 190 4.26 41.59 -30.07
C PHE A 190 4.59 43.09 -30.00
N ARG A 191 4.93 43.61 -28.81
CA ARG A 191 5.22 45.05 -28.58
C ARG A 191 6.29 45.60 -29.53
N ASP A 192 7.44 44.94 -29.61
CA ASP A 192 8.56 45.38 -30.45
C ASP A 192 8.42 44.92 -31.93
N ILE A 193 7.55 43.95 -32.19
CA ILE A 193 7.34 43.38 -33.53
C ILE A 193 6.66 44.40 -34.47
N GLY A 194 5.84 45.31 -33.93
CA GLY A 194 5.23 46.40 -34.70
C GLY A 194 6.26 47.27 -35.43
N HIS A 195 7.32 47.69 -34.73
CA HIS A 195 8.39 48.51 -35.32
C HIS A 195 9.22 47.76 -36.38
N HIS A 196 9.48 46.45 -36.17
CA HIS A 196 10.30 45.67 -37.09
C HIS A 196 9.57 45.17 -38.35
N LEU A 197 8.24 45.01 -38.31
CA LEU A 197 7.49 44.47 -39.47
C LEU A 197 7.47 45.42 -40.67
N ILE A 198 7.53 46.73 -40.42
CA ILE A 198 7.51 47.78 -41.46
C ILE A 198 8.78 47.74 -42.33
N HIS A 199 9.92 47.35 -41.76
CA HIS A 199 11.22 47.51 -42.42
C HIS A 199 11.56 46.38 -43.41
N ASN A 200 11.02 45.17 -43.22
CA ASN A 200 11.32 43.99 -44.05
C ASN A 200 10.51 43.89 -45.36
N ASN A 201 9.51 44.76 -45.59
CA ASN A 201 8.74 44.80 -46.84
C ASN A 201 9.36 45.74 -47.91
N LYS A 202 10.61 46.17 -47.74
CA LYS A 202 11.38 46.91 -48.75
C LYS A 202 12.80 46.34 -48.84
N ILE A 203 13.33 46.35 -50.07
CA ILE A 203 14.68 45.89 -50.47
C ILE A 203 14.82 44.36 -50.44
N GLY A 204 14.68 43.73 -51.62
CA GLY A 204 15.31 42.45 -51.89
C GLY A 204 16.80 42.67 -52.21
N GLY A 205 17.68 41.94 -51.54
CA GLY A 205 19.12 42.01 -51.76
C GLY A 205 19.84 40.89 -51.03
N ILE A 206 20.54 40.03 -51.76
CA ILE A 206 21.33 38.94 -51.18
C ILE A 206 22.67 39.51 -50.69
N ASN A 207 23.02 39.28 -49.43
CA ASN A 207 24.37 38.86 -49.02
C ASN A 207 24.46 38.53 -47.52
N SER A 208 25.21 37.47 -47.20
CA SER A 208 25.56 37.06 -45.85
C SER A 208 26.90 37.65 -45.40
N VAL A 209 26.98 38.28 -44.23
CA VAL A 209 28.26 38.68 -43.61
C VAL A 209 28.22 38.45 -42.10
N LEU A 210 29.20 37.68 -41.58
CA LEU A 210 29.52 37.67 -40.14
C LEU A 210 30.50 38.81 -39.83
N PRO A 211 30.33 39.57 -38.73
CA PRO A 211 31.37 40.45 -38.23
C PRO A 211 32.42 39.67 -37.41
N LYS A 212 33.56 39.35 -38.03
CA LYS A 212 34.83 39.14 -37.30
C LYS A 212 35.58 40.47 -37.18
N ALA A 213 36.44 40.59 -36.17
CA ALA A 213 37.01 41.85 -35.70
C ALA A 213 38.34 42.27 -36.40
N ALA A 214 38.84 43.45 -35.96
CA ALA A 214 40.23 43.98 -36.10
C ALA A 214 40.57 44.76 -37.40
N VAL A 215 41.52 45.73 -37.45
CA VAL A 215 42.24 46.55 -36.42
C VAL A 215 42.96 47.75 -37.09
N SER A 216 43.06 48.91 -36.41
CA SER A 216 44.15 49.92 -36.56
C SER A 216 44.10 50.93 -35.40
N LYS A 217 45.11 51.11 -34.52
CA LYS A 217 46.49 51.65 -34.69
C LYS A 217 46.55 53.19 -34.88
N THR A 218 47.38 54.00 -34.20
CA THR A 218 48.13 53.93 -32.91
C THR A 218 48.82 55.31 -32.62
N LEU A 219 49.35 55.53 -31.40
CA LEU A 219 50.20 56.68 -30.94
C LEU A 219 49.42 57.99 -30.66
N LYS A 220 49.83 58.88 -29.72
CA LYS A 220 51.12 59.01 -28.98
C LYS A 220 50.95 59.59 -27.54
N GLU A 221 52.03 59.47 -26.75
CA GLU A 221 52.45 60.05 -25.44
C GLU A 221 51.73 61.32 -24.87
N ASP A 222 51.77 61.70 -23.57
CA ASP A 222 52.75 61.39 -22.49
C ASP A 222 52.21 61.50 -21.01
N LYS A 223 53.09 61.46 -20.00
CA LYS A 223 52.89 61.49 -18.51
C LYS A 223 53.64 62.69 -17.83
N PRO A 224 53.75 62.87 -16.48
CA PRO A 224 52.93 62.52 -15.28
C PRO A 224 52.74 63.71 -14.27
N VAL A 225 52.38 63.48 -12.98
CA VAL A 225 52.91 64.06 -11.68
C VAL A 225 51.84 64.06 -10.53
N LYS A 226 52.25 64.28 -9.26
CA LYS A 226 51.54 64.13 -7.96
C LYS A 226 51.66 65.40 -7.06
N GLU A 227 51.04 65.34 -5.85
CA GLU A 227 51.19 66.23 -4.66
C GLU A 227 50.23 67.45 -4.60
N LYS A 228 49.79 68.01 -3.45
CA LYS A 228 50.06 67.73 -2.00
C LYS A 228 48.90 68.14 -1.05
N ASP A 229 49.06 67.89 0.24
CA ASP A 229 48.08 68.02 1.35
C ASP A 229 48.02 69.41 2.05
N ILE A 230 46.97 69.68 2.86
CA ILE A 230 47.00 70.12 4.30
C ILE A 230 45.65 70.75 4.81
N ASP A 231 45.10 70.08 5.84
CA ASP A 231 44.33 70.47 7.05
C ASP A 231 43.72 71.88 7.34
N GLY A 232 42.61 71.93 8.11
CA GLY A 232 42.02 73.17 8.67
C GLY A 232 40.55 73.11 9.20
N ARG A 233 40.33 73.38 10.51
CA ARG A 233 39.02 73.46 11.24
C ARG A 233 38.53 74.94 11.43
N PRO A 234 37.33 75.25 12.00
CA PRO A 234 35.98 74.61 11.93
C PRO A 234 34.78 75.62 11.84
N ARG A 235 33.56 75.12 11.48
CA ARG A 235 32.15 75.54 11.85
C ARG A 235 31.75 77.05 12.05
N PRO A 236 30.45 77.42 11.86
CA PRO A 236 29.36 76.81 11.06
C PRO A 236 28.65 77.80 10.11
N GLY A 237 27.93 77.28 9.10
CA GLY A 237 27.06 78.09 8.23
C GLY A 237 26.42 77.25 7.13
N ASP A 238 25.10 77.40 6.96
CA ASP A 238 24.18 76.60 6.14
C ASP A 238 24.66 76.05 4.78
N MET A 239 24.75 74.72 4.68
CA MET A 239 24.07 73.93 3.65
C MET A 239 23.72 72.54 4.22
N GLN A 240 22.50 72.05 3.99
CA GLN A 240 22.07 70.74 4.47
C GLN A 240 22.27 69.64 3.44
N ALA A 241 22.88 68.54 3.88
CA ALA A 241 22.70 67.20 3.33
C ALA A 241 22.82 66.18 4.47
N PRO A 242 21.97 65.15 4.51
CA PRO A 242 22.30 63.91 5.18
C PRO A 242 22.22 62.69 4.25
N SER A 243 22.78 61.58 4.73
CA SER A 243 23.09 60.38 3.97
C SER A 243 22.15 59.21 4.25
N ILE A 244 22.10 58.29 3.27
CA ILE A 244 21.97 56.83 3.41
C ILE A 244 21.04 56.32 4.53
N LYS A 245 19.89 55.77 4.14
CA LYS A 245 19.54 54.38 4.53
C LYS A 245 18.43 53.77 3.69
N SER A 246 18.42 52.44 3.73
CA SER A 246 17.29 51.58 3.35
C SER A 246 16.07 51.84 4.23
N GLN A 247 14.87 51.89 3.63
CA GLN A 247 13.73 51.11 4.13
C GLN A 247 12.60 50.99 3.11
N SER A 248 11.74 50.01 3.35
CA SER A 248 10.44 49.79 2.74
C SER A 248 9.49 50.97 2.92
N SER A 249 8.58 51.18 1.96
CA SER A 249 7.43 52.06 2.14
C SER A 249 6.19 51.46 1.48
N ASP A 250 5.43 50.67 2.24
CA ASP A 250 4.01 50.45 1.95
C ASP A 250 3.24 51.75 2.19
N THR A 251 2.66 52.32 1.13
CA THR A 251 1.32 52.97 1.15
C THR A 251 0.94 53.36 -0.29
N PRO A 252 -0.35 53.38 -0.63
CA PRO A 252 -0.77 53.38 -2.03
C PRO A 252 -0.62 54.74 -2.69
N LEU A 253 -0.03 54.75 -3.89
CA LEU A 253 -0.33 55.78 -4.87
C LEU A 253 -1.60 55.36 -5.61
N GLU A 254 -2.73 55.97 -5.25
CA GLU A 254 -3.97 55.95 -6.05
C GLU A 254 -3.76 56.74 -7.35
N GLY A 255 -3.08 56.11 -8.30
CA GLY A 255 -3.08 56.47 -9.70
C GLY A 255 -3.54 55.25 -10.49
N GLU A 256 -4.81 55.23 -10.88
CA GLU A 256 -5.34 54.14 -11.71
C GLU A 256 -4.45 53.99 -12.96
N PRO A 257 -3.86 52.81 -13.24
CA PRO A 257 -3.31 52.56 -14.56
C PRO A 257 -4.48 52.64 -15.54
N PRO A 258 -4.38 53.41 -16.65
CA PRO A 258 -5.51 53.57 -17.56
C PRO A 258 -5.92 52.20 -18.07
N LEU A 259 -7.16 51.80 -17.78
CA LEU A 259 -7.72 50.51 -18.18
C LEU A 259 -7.59 50.39 -19.70
N SER A 260 -6.62 49.60 -20.15
CA SER A 260 -6.35 49.27 -21.55
C SER A 260 -7.43 48.32 -22.07
N HIS A 261 -8.65 48.86 -22.17
CA HIS A 261 -9.83 48.12 -22.56
C HIS A 261 -9.60 47.55 -23.96
N ASN A 262 -9.63 46.22 -24.05
CA ASN A 262 -9.34 45.44 -25.25
C ASN A 262 -10.63 44.78 -25.76
N PRO A 263 -11.58 45.57 -26.32
CA PRO A 263 -12.90 45.06 -26.71
C PRO A 263 -12.84 44.11 -27.90
N GLU A 264 -11.78 44.18 -28.72
CA GLU A 264 -11.54 43.18 -29.77
C GLU A 264 -11.12 41.83 -29.20
N GLY A 265 -10.28 41.82 -28.15
CA GLY A 265 -9.87 40.61 -27.44
C GLY A 265 -11.03 39.96 -26.67
N GLN A 266 -12.01 40.73 -26.20
CA GLN A 266 -13.19 40.19 -25.49
C GLN A 266 -14.01 39.21 -26.35
N GLN A 267 -14.00 39.39 -27.67
CA GLN A 267 -14.68 38.50 -28.63
C GLN A 267 -14.14 37.06 -28.59
N TYR A 268 -12.91 36.84 -28.09
CA TYR A 268 -12.39 35.49 -27.88
C TYR A 268 -13.17 34.71 -26.82
N ILE A 269 -13.57 35.37 -25.72
CA ILE A 269 -14.41 34.77 -24.67
C ILE A 269 -15.82 34.53 -25.20
N GLU A 270 -16.42 35.52 -25.86
CA GLU A 270 -17.79 35.45 -26.40
C GLU A 270 -17.96 34.30 -27.40
N ALA A 271 -16.97 34.09 -28.28
CA ALA A 271 -16.98 32.99 -29.25
C ALA A 271 -16.63 31.61 -28.64
N ARG A 272 -16.16 31.58 -27.39
CA ARG A 272 -15.39 30.50 -26.76
C ARG A 272 -14.26 30.02 -27.66
N THR A 273 -13.23 30.85 -27.83
CA THR A 273 -12.08 30.53 -28.69
C THR A 273 -11.03 29.74 -27.90
N TYR A 274 -10.47 28.71 -28.52
CA TYR A 274 -9.33 27.97 -28.00
C TYR A 274 -8.26 27.77 -29.08
N ILE A 275 -7.03 27.51 -28.65
CA ILE A 275 -5.90 27.12 -29.50
C ILE A 275 -5.47 25.70 -29.14
N VAL A 276 -5.25 24.85 -30.16
CA VAL A 276 -4.61 23.55 -29.98
C VAL A 276 -3.11 23.72 -30.22
N LEU A 277 -2.29 23.36 -29.22
CA LEU A 277 -0.84 23.45 -29.27
C LEU A 277 -0.20 22.11 -28.90
N GLU A 278 0.93 21.79 -29.54
CA GLU A 278 1.81 20.69 -29.19
C GLU A 278 3.22 21.26 -28.97
N ILE A 279 3.82 20.98 -27.81
CA ILE A 279 5.22 21.31 -27.51
C ILE A 279 5.94 19.98 -27.27
N GLN A 280 6.99 19.71 -28.05
CA GLN A 280 7.76 18.47 -28.00
C GLN A 280 9.26 18.77 -27.85
N LEU A 281 9.91 17.98 -26.99
CA LEU A 281 11.33 18.03 -26.68
C LEU A 281 12.00 16.71 -27.13
N ASP A 282 13.21 16.80 -27.68
CA ASP A 282 14.05 15.63 -27.98
C ASP A 282 14.43 14.85 -26.69
N LYS A 283 14.69 15.59 -25.61
CA LYS A 283 15.05 15.10 -24.27
C LYS A 283 14.11 15.74 -23.26
N ALA A 284 13.63 14.95 -22.30
CA ALA A 284 12.80 15.45 -21.21
C ALA A 284 13.59 16.48 -20.38
N LEU A 285 12.92 17.50 -19.83
CA LEU A 285 13.60 18.48 -18.97
C LEU A 285 14.13 17.81 -17.70
N VAL A 286 13.35 16.87 -17.14
CA VAL A 286 13.77 16.01 -16.04
C VAL A 286 13.92 14.58 -16.57
N PRO A 287 15.11 13.95 -16.51
CA PRO A 287 15.29 12.56 -16.92
C PRO A 287 14.61 11.61 -15.91
N LYS A 288 13.89 10.60 -16.40
CA LYS A 288 13.40 9.50 -15.54
C LYS A 288 14.58 8.58 -15.19
N ARG A 289 14.64 8.10 -13.94
CA ARG A 289 15.57 7.03 -13.55
C ARG A 289 15.17 5.74 -14.26
N MET A 290 16.16 4.97 -14.71
CA MET A 290 15.91 3.70 -15.41
C MET A 290 15.53 2.60 -14.40
N PRO A 291 14.55 1.72 -14.68
CA PRO A 291 14.19 0.63 -13.78
C PRO A 291 15.37 -0.28 -13.43
N GLU A 292 16.29 -0.49 -14.37
CA GLU A 292 17.51 -1.27 -14.16
C GLU A 292 18.51 -0.57 -13.21
N GLU A 293 18.46 0.76 -13.10
CA GLU A 293 19.23 1.51 -12.11
C GLU A 293 18.58 1.43 -10.73
N LEU A 294 17.27 1.59 -10.64
CA LEU A 294 16.50 1.49 -9.39
C LEU A 294 16.65 0.10 -8.76
N ALA A 295 16.39 -0.96 -9.52
CA ALA A 295 16.60 -2.34 -9.09
C ALA A 295 18.07 -2.62 -8.70
N ARG A 296 19.06 -2.00 -9.36
CA ARG A 296 20.47 -2.10 -8.95
C ARG A 296 20.72 -1.42 -7.60
N ARG A 297 20.23 -0.18 -7.40
CA ARG A 297 20.33 0.54 -6.12
C ARG A 297 19.64 -0.22 -4.98
N VAL A 298 18.44 -0.75 -5.21
CA VAL A 298 17.71 -1.60 -4.24
C VAL A 298 18.53 -2.84 -3.87
N LYS A 299 19.18 -3.49 -4.84
CA LYS A 299 20.07 -4.65 -4.62
C LYS A 299 21.40 -4.31 -3.96
N GLU A 300 21.91 -3.09 -4.15
CA GLU A 300 23.08 -2.55 -3.45
C GLU A 300 22.75 -2.23 -1.97
N MET A 301 21.56 -1.67 -1.70
CA MET A 301 21.07 -1.40 -0.34
C MET A 301 20.70 -2.67 0.44
N ILE A 302 20.09 -3.65 -0.24
CA ILE A 302 19.59 -4.91 0.35
C ILE A 302 20.18 -6.09 -0.44
N PRO A 303 21.47 -6.41 -0.22
CA PRO A 303 22.08 -7.56 -0.86
C PRO A 303 21.44 -8.86 -0.35
N PRO A 304 21.15 -9.85 -1.22
CA PRO A 304 20.63 -11.13 -0.79
C PRO A 304 21.65 -11.80 0.15
N ARG A 305 21.25 -12.03 1.41
CA ARG A 305 22.13 -12.59 2.45
C ARG A 305 22.76 -13.90 1.93
N PRO A 306 24.09 -14.04 1.88
CA PRO A 306 24.73 -15.27 1.44
C PRO A 306 24.17 -16.47 2.23
N PRO A 307 23.87 -17.60 1.58
CA PRO A 307 23.37 -18.77 2.28
C PRO A 307 24.38 -19.19 3.33
N LEU A 308 23.98 -19.14 4.60
CA LEU A 308 24.82 -19.55 5.72
C LEU A 308 25.27 -20.99 5.46
N ILE A 309 26.59 -21.19 5.28
CA ILE A 309 27.16 -22.50 4.95
C ILE A 309 26.83 -23.44 6.10
N ARG A 310 25.89 -24.37 5.88
CA ARG A 310 25.44 -25.36 6.88
C ARG A 310 26.57 -26.37 7.17
N ARG A 311 27.55 -25.96 7.97
CA ARG A 311 28.66 -26.79 8.48
C ARG A 311 28.21 -27.79 9.57
N THR A 312 26.94 -28.18 9.60
CA THR A 312 26.36 -29.06 10.63
C THR A 312 26.58 -30.55 10.38
N GLY A 313 26.86 -30.97 9.14
CA GLY A 313 27.00 -32.39 8.79
C GLY A 313 28.13 -33.13 9.53
N GLY A 314 29.26 -32.45 9.80
CA GLY A 314 30.36 -33.01 10.59
C GLY A 314 29.98 -33.24 12.06
N ALA A 315 29.46 -32.19 12.71
CA ALA A 315 29.03 -32.24 14.11
C ALA A 315 27.89 -33.24 14.35
N GLN A 316 26.85 -33.24 13.50
CA GLN A 316 25.74 -34.20 13.62
C GLN A 316 26.21 -35.65 13.44
N LYS A 317 27.12 -35.90 12.49
CA LYS A 317 27.72 -37.23 12.32
C LYS A 317 28.60 -37.63 13.52
N ALA A 318 29.37 -36.71 14.09
CA ALA A 318 30.17 -36.99 15.28
C ALA A 318 29.33 -37.36 16.51
N VAL A 319 28.19 -36.70 16.71
CA VAL A 319 27.23 -37.03 17.78
C VAL A 319 26.54 -38.37 17.50
N SER A 320 26.12 -38.64 16.26
CA SER A 320 25.53 -39.92 15.87
C SER A 320 26.52 -41.09 16.03
N ASP A 321 27.78 -40.92 15.65
CA ASP A 321 28.85 -41.91 15.87
C ASP A 321 29.05 -42.18 17.37
N TYR A 322 29.00 -41.15 18.23
CA TYR A 322 29.06 -41.28 19.69
C TYR A 322 27.86 -42.03 20.27
N HIS A 323 26.63 -41.70 19.84
CA HIS A 323 25.42 -42.45 20.21
C HIS A 323 25.56 -43.94 19.83
N ILE A 324 26.09 -44.25 18.64
CA ILE A 324 26.33 -45.64 18.20
C ILE A 324 27.32 -46.36 19.14
N GLN A 325 28.41 -45.70 19.57
CA GLN A 325 29.33 -46.31 20.54
C GLN A 325 28.66 -46.56 21.89
N ILE A 326 27.90 -45.59 22.43
CA ILE A 326 27.16 -45.75 23.68
C ILE A 326 26.17 -46.92 23.59
N LYS A 327 25.39 -47.03 22.50
CA LYS A 327 24.43 -48.13 22.27
C LYS A 327 25.07 -49.50 22.07
N ASN A 328 26.35 -49.56 21.68
CA ASN A 328 27.10 -50.81 21.57
C ASN A 328 27.74 -51.21 22.90
N ILE A 329 28.24 -50.24 23.66
CA ILE A 329 28.81 -50.44 24.99
C ILE A 329 27.72 -50.82 26.00
N SER A 330 26.55 -50.17 25.97
CA SER A 330 25.43 -50.54 26.84
C SER A 330 24.96 -51.98 26.58
N ARG A 331 24.85 -52.40 25.32
CA ARG A 331 24.55 -53.78 24.95
C ARG A 331 25.63 -54.75 25.43
N ALA A 332 26.91 -54.44 25.24
CA ALA A 332 28.01 -55.29 25.67
C ALA A 332 28.12 -55.42 27.21
N ILE A 333 27.74 -54.39 27.97
CA ILE A 333 27.62 -54.43 29.43
C ILE A 333 26.41 -55.26 29.84
N LEU A 334 25.28 -55.11 29.16
CA LEU A 334 24.05 -55.87 29.42
C LEU A 334 24.22 -57.37 29.11
N ASP A 335 24.89 -57.72 28.01
CA ASP A 335 25.24 -59.10 27.67
C ASP A 335 26.18 -59.71 28.72
N GLU A 336 27.14 -58.93 29.27
CA GLU A 336 28.01 -59.39 30.36
C GLU A 336 27.23 -59.57 31.68
N TYR A 337 26.32 -58.65 32.00
CA TYR A 337 25.42 -58.77 33.16
C TYR A 337 24.55 -60.04 33.05
N TYR A 338 23.93 -60.28 31.90
CA TYR A 338 23.17 -61.53 31.65
C TYR A 338 24.05 -62.79 31.66
N ARG A 339 25.36 -62.68 31.34
CA ARG A 339 26.33 -63.78 31.45
C ARG A 339 26.70 -64.08 32.91
N MET A 340 26.68 -63.07 33.79
CA MET A 340 27.04 -63.21 35.21
C MET A 340 25.85 -63.61 36.08
N PHE A 341 24.67 -63.02 35.86
CA PHE A 341 23.50 -63.14 36.75
C PHE A 341 22.29 -63.83 36.08
N GLY A 342 22.35 -64.09 34.77
CA GLY A 342 21.28 -64.75 34.02
C GLY A 342 20.17 -63.80 33.56
N LYS A 343 19.36 -64.25 32.60
CA LYS A 343 18.27 -63.43 32.00
C LYS A 343 16.97 -63.39 32.82
N GLN A 344 16.86 -64.18 33.88
CA GLN A 344 15.61 -64.33 34.66
C GLN A 344 15.47 -63.32 35.80
N VAL A 345 16.52 -62.53 36.09
CA VAL A 345 16.48 -61.46 37.12
C VAL A 345 15.50 -60.34 36.71
N ALA A 346 15.46 -59.99 35.42
CA ALA A 346 14.58 -58.95 34.87
C ALA A 346 13.07 -59.28 34.90
N THR A 347 12.68 -60.46 35.40
CA THR A 347 11.28 -60.85 35.63
C THR A 347 10.88 -60.84 37.11
N LEU A 348 11.75 -60.37 38.00
CA LEU A 348 11.57 -60.37 39.47
C LEU A 348 11.95 -59.01 40.11
N GLU A 349 11.82 -57.92 39.37
CA GLU A 349 12.21 -56.56 39.80
C GLU A 349 11.35 -55.99 40.96
N SER A 350 10.31 -56.70 41.42
CA SER A 350 9.42 -56.25 42.51
C SER A 350 9.87 -56.61 43.93
N ASP A 351 10.84 -57.52 44.11
CA ASP A 351 11.25 -58.08 45.43
C ASP A 351 12.78 -58.18 45.60
N MET A 352 13.55 -57.24 45.02
CA MET A 352 15.01 -57.21 45.11
C MET A 352 15.53 -56.12 46.06
N ASP A 353 16.27 -56.52 47.10
CA ASP A 353 16.87 -55.60 48.07
C ASP A 353 17.94 -54.69 47.45
N SER A 354 17.90 -53.40 47.81
CA SER A 354 18.83 -52.36 47.32
C SER A 354 20.31 -52.68 47.57
N GLU A 355 20.63 -53.37 48.67
CA GLU A 355 22.00 -53.82 48.96
C GLU A 355 22.47 -54.87 47.95
N THR A 356 21.62 -55.84 47.60
CA THR A 356 21.97 -56.88 46.61
C THR A 356 22.17 -56.31 45.20
N LEU A 357 21.47 -55.24 44.84
CA LEU A 357 21.66 -54.55 43.56
C LEU A 357 23.03 -53.84 43.52
N GLU A 358 23.42 -53.18 44.61
CA GLU A 358 24.73 -52.52 44.72
C GLU A 358 25.88 -53.54 44.78
N GLU A 359 25.68 -54.71 45.40
CA GLU A 359 26.63 -55.84 45.36
C GLU A 359 26.82 -56.39 43.93
N GLN A 360 25.72 -56.67 43.20
CA GLN A 360 25.79 -57.12 41.79
C GLN A 360 26.52 -56.10 40.91
N LYS A 361 26.25 -54.81 41.10
CA LYS A 361 26.91 -53.68 40.43
C LYS A 361 28.40 -53.60 40.77
N CYS A 362 28.77 -53.80 42.03
CA CYS A 362 30.18 -53.89 42.45
C CYS A 362 30.89 -55.08 41.78
N GLN A 363 30.25 -56.25 41.74
CA GLN A 363 30.82 -57.46 41.14
C GLN A 363 30.95 -57.36 39.62
N LEU A 364 29.96 -56.76 38.92
CA LEU A 364 30.04 -56.43 37.50
C LEU A 364 31.17 -55.42 37.23
N SER A 365 31.30 -54.38 38.04
CA SER A 365 32.37 -53.38 37.94
C SER A 365 33.75 -54.02 38.11
N TYR A 366 33.90 -54.95 39.05
CA TYR A 366 35.13 -55.73 39.24
C TYR A 366 35.47 -56.57 38.00
N GLU A 367 34.53 -57.38 37.49
CA GLU A 367 34.73 -58.22 36.29
C GLU A 367 35.06 -57.39 35.05
N LEU A 368 34.37 -56.26 34.82
CA LEU A 368 34.64 -55.37 33.68
C LEU A 368 36.05 -54.73 33.75
N ASN A 369 36.59 -54.49 34.95
CA ASN A 369 37.95 -54.02 35.13
C ASN A 369 38.98 -55.15 34.97
N CYS A 370 38.77 -56.30 35.64
CA CYS A 370 39.70 -57.44 35.60
C CYS A 370 39.78 -58.12 34.23
N SER A 371 38.68 -58.16 33.47
CA SER A 371 38.65 -58.65 32.09
C SER A 371 39.24 -57.67 31.05
N GLY A 372 39.59 -56.45 31.46
CA GLY A 372 40.07 -55.37 30.58
C GLY A 372 38.98 -54.75 29.68
N LYS A 373 37.72 -55.23 29.73
CA LYS A 373 36.61 -54.72 28.90
C LYS A 373 36.33 -53.24 29.13
N TYR A 374 36.41 -52.78 30.39
CA TYR A 374 36.28 -51.37 30.75
C TYR A 374 37.31 -50.48 30.03
N PHE A 375 38.56 -50.95 29.89
CA PHE A 375 39.60 -50.23 29.15
C PHE A 375 39.29 -50.17 27.65
N ALA A 376 38.78 -51.26 27.06
CA ALA A 376 38.37 -51.30 25.66
C ALA A 376 37.22 -50.31 25.37
N PHE A 377 36.19 -50.27 26.22
CA PHE A 377 35.08 -49.31 26.10
C PHE A 377 35.57 -47.85 26.23
N LYS A 378 36.50 -47.58 27.15
CA LYS A 378 37.10 -46.25 27.33
C LYS A 378 37.85 -45.76 26.09
N GLU A 379 38.65 -46.63 25.45
CA GLU A 379 39.40 -46.28 24.24
C GLU A 379 38.48 -46.15 23.01
N GLN A 380 37.39 -46.93 22.92
CA GLN A 380 36.34 -46.75 21.90
C GLN A 380 35.67 -45.37 22.01
N LEU A 381 35.24 -44.96 23.21
CA LEU A 381 34.59 -43.67 23.44
C LEU A 381 35.52 -42.49 23.18
N LYS A 382 36.80 -42.60 23.56
CA LYS A 382 37.84 -41.58 23.31
C LYS A 382 37.89 -41.14 21.85
N HIS A 383 37.80 -42.06 20.88
CA HIS A 383 37.79 -41.70 19.46
C HIS A 383 36.55 -40.91 19.05
N ALA A 384 35.37 -41.26 19.55
CA ALA A 384 34.12 -40.53 19.29
C ALA A 384 34.12 -39.14 19.98
N VAL A 385 34.64 -39.05 21.22
CA VAL A 385 34.79 -37.78 21.96
C VAL A 385 35.76 -36.84 21.25
N VAL A 386 36.93 -37.32 20.80
CA VAL A 386 37.88 -36.51 20.00
C VAL A 386 37.23 -36.00 18.71
N LYS A 387 36.36 -36.81 18.08
CA LYS A 387 35.59 -36.39 16.91
C LYS A 387 34.57 -35.29 17.26
N ILE A 388 33.88 -35.39 18.40
CA ILE A 388 32.99 -34.32 18.89
C ILE A 388 33.78 -33.02 19.17
N VAL A 389 34.94 -33.10 19.85
CA VAL A 389 35.80 -31.92 20.12
C VAL A 389 36.26 -31.25 18.82
N ARG A 390 36.61 -32.05 17.80
CA ARG A 390 37.04 -31.54 16.50
C ARG A 390 35.88 -30.95 15.67
N GLU A 391 34.76 -31.67 15.55
CA GLU A 391 33.70 -31.35 14.59
C GLU A 391 32.60 -30.43 15.17
N LYS A 392 32.31 -30.52 16.48
CA LYS A 392 31.32 -29.65 17.16
C LYS A 392 31.98 -28.42 17.78
N TYR A 393 33.07 -28.61 18.52
CA TYR A 393 33.74 -27.53 19.28
C TYR A 393 34.85 -26.81 18.50
N LEU A 394 35.28 -27.35 17.36
CA LEU A 394 36.32 -26.79 16.49
C LEU A 394 37.68 -26.53 17.19
N LYS A 395 37.91 -27.14 18.36
CA LYS A 395 39.15 -27.00 19.13
C LYS A 395 40.20 -27.96 18.56
N THR A 396 41.10 -27.41 17.73
CA THR A 396 42.24 -28.15 17.14
C THR A 396 43.62 -27.64 17.61
N THR A 397 43.64 -26.68 18.54
CA THR A 397 44.85 -26.09 19.14
C THR A 397 44.90 -26.38 20.65
N SER A 398 46.07 -26.23 21.25
CA SER A 398 46.22 -26.22 22.70
C SER A 398 45.49 -25.02 23.33
N PHE A 399 45.07 -25.16 24.59
CA PHE A 399 44.54 -24.07 25.41
C PHE A 399 45.68 -23.20 25.94
N GLU A 400 45.42 -21.90 26.12
CA GLU A 400 46.43 -20.93 26.55
C GLU A 400 46.49 -20.81 28.09
N SER A 401 45.38 -21.08 28.78
CA SER A 401 45.31 -21.14 30.25
C SER A 401 44.80 -22.49 30.76
N GLN A 402 45.22 -22.84 31.99
CA GLN A 402 44.72 -24.03 32.71
C GLN A 402 43.23 -23.88 33.09
N GLU A 403 42.75 -22.65 33.28
CA GLU A 403 41.36 -22.37 33.67
C GLU A 403 40.39 -22.58 32.50
N GLU A 404 40.74 -22.12 31.29
CA GLU A 404 39.99 -22.47 30.06
C GLU A 404 39.90 -23.98 29.84
N LEU A 405 40.99 -24.72 30.10
CA LEU A 405 41.01 -26.16 29.96
C LEU A 405 40.03 -26.83 30.93
N GLN A 406 39.97 -26.41 32.21
CA GLN A 406 39.01 -26.94 33.19
C GLN A 406 37.56 -26.56 32.85
N THR A 407 37.33 -25.33 32.38
CA THR A 407 36.01 -24.87 31.93
C THR A 407 35.53 -25.69 30.74
N PHE A 408 36.39 -25.90 29.74
CA PHE A 408 36.09 -26.70 28.56
C PHE A 408 35.86 -28.18 28.88
N ILE A 409 36.67 -28.77 29.77
CA ILE A 409 36.45 -30.15 30.25
C ILE A 409 35.09 -30.27 30.95
N SER A 410 34.69 -29.27 31.74
CA SER A 410 33.40 -29.26 32.43
C SER A 410 32.22 -29.16 31.45
N GLU A 411 32.29 -28.25 30.47
CA GLU A 411 31.26 -28.11 29.42
C GLU A 411 31.15 -29.38 28.56
N LEU A 412 32.29 -29.95 28.17
CA LEU A 412 32.36 -31.18 27.40
C LEU A 412 31.80 -32.37 28.19
N TYR A 413 32.09 -32.46 29.50
CA TYR A 413 31.57 -33.51 30.38
C TYR A 413 30.04 -33.47 30.44
N VAL A 414 29.45 -32.30 30.74
CA VAL A 414 27.99 -32.13 30.77
C VAL A 414 27.36 -32.54 29.44
N PHE A 415 27.89 -32.03 28.32
CA PHE A 415 27.36 -32.37 27.00
C PHE A 415 27.46 -33.87 26.67
N LEU A 416 28.55 -34.54 27.04
CA LEU A 416 28.70 -35.98 26.80
C LEU A 416 27.74 -36.80 27.67
N VAL A 417 27.52 -36.40 28.92
CA VAL A 417 26.52 -37.02 29.82
C VAL A 417 25.11 -36.85 29.26
N ASP A 418 24.73 -35.65 28.82
CA ASP A 418 23.43 -35.40 28.18
C ASP A 418 23.23 -36.28 26.94
N GLN A 419 24.23 -36.36 26.06
CA GLN A 419 24.15 -37.18 24.85
C GLN A 419 24.21 -38.69 25.15
N MET A 420 24.83 -39.10 26.24
CA MET A 420 24.77 -40.48 26.73
C MET A 420 23.35 -40.82 27.21
N HIS A 421 22.70 -39.97 27.99
CA HIS A 421 21.31 -40.18 28.40
C HIS A 421 20.36 -40.24 27.20
N VAL A 422 20.50 -39.34 26.23
CA VAL A 422 19.74 -39.40 24.96
C VAL A 422 19.97 -40.73 24.23
N ALA A 423 21.22 -41.21 24.14
CA ALA A 423 21.53 -42.47 23.49
C ALA A 423 20.99 -43.70 24.25
N LEU A 424 21.02 -43.69 25.59
CA LEU A 424 20.53 -44.79 26.44
C LEU A 424 19.00 -44.88 26.44
N ASN A 425 18.31 -43.74 26.56
CA ASN A 425 16.84 -43.68 26.53
C ASN A 425 16.31 -44.20 25.18
N GLN A 426 17.01 -43.92 24.07
CA GLN A 426 16.73 -44.52 22.75
C GLN A 426 17.17 -45.99 22.58
N THR A 427 17.44 -46.73 23.66
CA THR A 427 17.72 -48.18 23.63
C THR A 427 16.92 -49.01 24.62
N MET A 428 16.26 -48.39 25.60
CA MET A 428 15.24 -49.07 26.39
C MET A 428 13.92 -49.08 25.60
N PRO A 429 13.11 -50.14 25.70
CA PRO A 429 11.71 -50.09 25.28
C PRO A 429 10.98 -48.94 25.99
N GLU A 430 10.07 -48.25 25.29
CA GLU A 430 9.32 -47.13 25.86
C GLU A 430 8.21 -47.64 26.81
N ASP A 431 8.51 -47.67 28.10
CA ASP A 431 7.48 -47.56 29.14
C ASP A 431 7.56 -46.16 29.80
N ALA A 432 6.40 -45.51 29.90
CA ALA A 432 6.16 -44.28 30.66
C ALA A 432 7.05 -43.05 30.34
N GLN A 433 7.20 -42.67 29.07
CA GLN A 433 7.56 -41.29 28.71
C GLN A 433 6.68 -40.77 27.56
N GLY A 434 5.62 -40.02 27.93
CA GLY A 434 4.63 -39.53 26.98
C GLY A 434 5.23 -38.63 25.91
N THR A 435 5.21 -39.10 24.66
CA THR A 435 5.58 -38.33 23.48
C THR A 435 4.63 -37.13 23.36
N VAL A 436 5.18 -35.92 23.53
CA VAL A 436 4.40 -34.68 23.37
C VAL A 436 3.99 -34.58 21.90
N ALA A 437 2.71 -34.86 21.63
CA ALA A 437 2.12 -34.81 20.29
C ALA A 437 2.46 -33.46 19.64
N THR A 438 3.22 -33.51 18.56
CA THR A 438 3.70 -32.30 17.88
C THR A 438 2.55 -31.72 17.07
N ILE A 439 1.87 -30.71 17.62
CA ILE A 439 0.64 -30.15 17.06
C ILE A 439 0.89 -29.60 15.65
N TYR A 440 0.23 -30.20 14.66
CA TYR A 440 0.23 -29.76 13.26
C TYR A 440 -0.70 -28.56 13.03
N THR A 441 -0.53 -27.50 13.83
CA THR A 441 -1.19 -26.20 13.62
C THR A 441 -0.84 -25.70 12.21
N SER A 442 -1.83 -25.32 11.40
CA SER A 442 -1.58 -24.71 10.09
C SER A 442 -1.05 -23.28 10.22
N SER A 443 -0.41 -22.75 9.17
CA SER A 443 0.09 -21.37 9.20
C SER A 443 -1.04 -20.35 9.38
N GLU A 444 -2.23 -20.58 8.79
CA GLU A 444 -3.36 -19.67 8.95
C GLU A 444 -4.02 -19.77 10.32
N GLN A 445 -4.00 -20.93 11.00
CA GLN A 445 -4.37 -21.02 12.42
C GLN A 445 -3.39 -20.27 13.31
N LEU A 446 -2.08 -20.39 13.07
CA LEU A 446 -1.08 -19.57 13.79
C LEU A 446 -1.25 -18.07 13.51
N ARG A 447 -1.70 -17.68 12.31
CA ARG A 447 -2.05 -16.30 11.97
C ARG A 447 -3.25 -15.81 12.78
N LEU A 448 -4.28 -16.63 12.88
CA LEU A 448 -5.47 -16.36 13.68
C LEU A 448 -5.10 -16.20 15.16
N PHE A 449 -4.28 -17.10 15.72
CA PHE A 449 -3.86 -17.02 17.13
C PHE A 449 -2.96 -15.80 17.39
N ALA A 450 -2.12 -15.41 16.42
CA ALA A 450 -1.32 -14.19 16.52
C ALA A 450 -2.21 -12.93 16.54
N PHE A 451 -3.26 -12.89 15.71
CA PHE A 451 -4.24 -11.81 15.68
C PHE A 451 -5.12 -11.78 16.94
N GLU A 452 -5.59 -12.93 17.43
CA GLU A 452 -6.31 -13.03 18.71
C GLU A 452 -5.45 -12.52 19.87
N ALA A 453 -4.17 -12.90 19.93
CA ALA A 453 -3.27 -12.41 20.97
C ALA A 453 -3.04 -10.89 20.86
N GLU A 454 -2.92 -10.36 19.64
CA GLU A 454 -2.75 -8.92 19.37
C GLU A 454 -3.97 -8.09 19.82
N VAL A 455 -5.20 -8.51 19.47
CA VAL A 455 -6.44 -7.81 19.84
C VAL A 455 -6.79 -7.98 21.33
N ASN A 456 -6.18 -8.97 22.00
CA ASN A 456 -6.23 -9.12 23.46
C ASN A 456 -5.04 -8.42 24.18
N GLU A 457 -4.28 -7.56 23.50
CA GLU A 457 -3.07 -6.87 23.99
C GLU A 457 -1.94 -7.79 24.54
N ASN A 458 -2.02 -9.11 24.26
CA ASN A 458 -1.03 -10.11 24.65
C ASN A 458 0.14 -10.15 23.66
N PHE A 459 0.83 -9.01 23.48
CA PHE A 459 1.86 -8.80 22.46
C PHE A 459 3.02 -9.82 22.52
N GLU A 460 3.39 -10.31 23.70
CA GLU A 460 4.42 -11.36 23.85
C GLU A 460 4.03 -12.67 23.12
N MET A 461 2.76 -13.08 23.27
CA MET A 461 2.23 -14.29 22.67
C MET A 461 1.99 -14.12 21.15
N ALA A 462 1.49 -12.96 20.73
CA ALA A 462 1.39 -12.61 19.31
C ALA A 462 2.77 -12.68 18.63
N ALA A 463 3.80 -12.09 19.25
CA ALA A 463 5.17 -12.14 18.78
C ALA A 463 5.75 -13.57 18.76
N ALA A 464 5.27 -14.49 19.62
CA ALA A 464 5.67 -15.89 19.57
C ALA A 464 5.07 -16.61 18.35
N TYR A 465 3.77 -16.50 18.12
CA TYR A 465 3.09 -17.14 16.97
C TYR A 465 3.60 -16.61 15.61
N TYR A 466 3.82 -15.30 15.47
CA TYR A 466 4.42 -14.74 14.24
C TYR A 466 5.84 -15.29 14.00
N LYS A 467 6.68 -15.39 15.04
CA LYS A 467 8.02 -16.01 14.93
C LYS A 467 7.95 -17.50 14.60
N GLU A 468 6.94 -18.22 15.09
CA GLU A 468 6.75 -19.63 14.78
C GLU A 468 6.45 -19.85 13.28
N ARG A 469 5.56 -19.04 12.69
CA ARG A 469 5.30 -19.04 11.23
C ARG A 469 6.56 -18.75 10.42
N LEU A 470 7.42 -17.84 10.89
CA LEU A 470 8.72 -17.54 10.28
C LEU A 470 9.75 -18.68 10.41
N VAL A 471 9.72 -19.44 11.50
CA VAL A 471 10.60 -20.62 11.69
C VAL A 471 10.12 -21.81 10.85
N ARG A 472 8.80 -22.02 10.76
CA ARG A 472 8.17 -23.07 9.94
C ARG A 472 8.40 -22.83 8.44
N GLU A 473 8.20 -21.60 7.95
CA GLU A 473 8.37 -21.24 6.54
C GLU A 473 9.23 -19.97 6.34
N PRO A 474 10.57 -20.04 6.49
CA PRO A 474 11.45 -18.87 6.39
C PRO A 474 11.52 -18.20 5.00
N GLN A 475 10.99 -18.86 3.97
CA GLN A 475 10.96 -18.40 2.58
C GLN A 475 9.61 -17.79 2.18
N ASN A 476 8.58 -17.92 3.03
CA ASN A 476 7.26 -17.35 2.75
C ASN A 476 7.30 -15.85 3.03
N LEU A 477 7.03 -15.05 2.01
CA LEU A 477 7.15 -13.58 2.06
C LEU A 477 6.08 -12.95 2.96
N ASP A 478 4.84 -13.47 2.93
CA ASP A 478 3.73 -12.88 3.67
C ASP A 478 3.90 -13.04 5.19
N HIS A 479 4.61 -14.08 5.65
CA HIS A 479 4.96 -14.23 7.06
C HIS A 479 5.91 -13.12 7.55
N TRP A 480 6.84 -12.67 6.70
CA TRP A 480 7.72 -11.53 7.00
C TRP A 480 6.96 -10.20 6.97
N LEU A 481 5.95 -10.06 6.11
CA LEU A 481 5.10 -8.87 6.07
C LEU A 481 4.13 -8.80 7.26
N ASP A 482 3.46 -9.91 7.61
CA ASP A 482 2.58 -10.00 8.78
C ASP A 482 3.33 -9.64 10.07
N TYR A 483 4.53 -10.23 10.29
CA TYR A 483 5.33 -9.91 11.48
C TYR A 483 5.89 -8.48 11.46
N GLY A 484 6.27 -7.96 10.29
CA GLY A 484 6.70 -6.57 10.15
C GLY A 484 5.56 -5.57 10.45
N ALA A 485 4.34 -5.85 10.00
CA ALA A 485 3.15 -5.05 10.31
C ALA A 485 2.77 -5.12 11.80
N PHE A 486 2.94 -6.27 12.44
CA PHE A 486 2.85 -6.37 13.91
C PHE A 486 3.92 -5.51 14.60
N CYS A 487 5.17 -5.53 14.13
CA CYS A 487 6.22 -4.69 14.68
C CYS A 487 5.95 -3.18 14.47
N LEU A 488 5.29 -2.76 13.38
CA LEU A 488 4.81 -1.38 13.23
C LEU A 488 3.74 -1.02 14.28
N LEU A 489 2.81 -1.93 14.59
CA LEU A 489 1.80 -1.71 15.64
C LEU A 489 2.44 -1.58 17.03
N THR A 490 3.49 -2.34 17.32
CA THR A 490 4.25 -2.24 18.59
C THR A 490 5.37 -1.18 18.56
N GLU A 491 5.35 -0.27 17.57
CA GLU A 491 6.34 0.79 17.31
C GLU A 491 7.82 0.33 17.22
N ASP A 492 8.05 -0.96 16.98
CA ASP A 492 9.37 -1.58 16.82
C ASP A 492 9.86 -1.43 15.37
N ASN A 493 10.12 -0.18 15.00
CA ASN A 493 10.57 0.22 13.66
C ASN A 493 11.86 -0.50 13.22
N ILE A 494 12.71 -0.96 14.16
CA ILE A 494 13.94 -1.68 13.86
C ILE A 494 13.62 -3.11 13.40
N LYS A 495 12.83 -3.88 14.17
CA LYS A 495 12.43 -5.23 13.75
C LYS A 495 11.56 -5.21 12.51
N ALA A 496 10.68 -4.21 12.36
CA ALA A 496 9.93 -4.00 11.12
C ALA A 496 10.87 -3.83 9.91
N GLN A 497 11.97 -3.07 10.06
CA GLN A 497 12.94 -2.83 8.99
C GLN A 497 13.69 -4.11 8.61
N GLU A 498 14.12 -4.91 9.60
CA GLU A 498 14.72 -6.22 9.34
C GLU A 498 13.75 -7.15 8.59
N CYS A 499 12.47 -7.17 8.96
CA CYS A 499 11.45 -8.02 8.34
C CYS A 499 11.14 -7.60 6.90
N PHE A 500 10.90 -6.32 6.62
CA PHE A 500 10.62 -5.85 5.25
C PHE A 500 11.84 -5.95 4.33
N ARG A 501 13.06 -5.65 4.83
CA ARG A 501 14.29 -5.92 4.09
C ARG A 501 14.51 -7.42 3.86
N LYS A 502 14.15 -8.28 4.81
CA LYS A 502 14.22 -9.73 4.64
C LYS A 502 13.23 -10.24 3.60
N ALA A 503 11.99 -9.72 3.56
CA ALA A 503 11.01 -10.00 2.53
C ALA A 503 11.54 -9.59 1.13
N LEU A 504 12.07 -8.36 0.99
CA LEU A 504 12.63 -7.89 -0.27
C LEU A 504 13.89 -8.66 -0.71
N SER A 505 14.66 -9.21 0.23
CA SER A 505 15.78 -10.12 -0.08
C SER A 505 15.35 -11.51 -0.60
N LEU A 506 14.06 -11.86 -0.48
CA LEU A 506 13.47 -13.07 -1.08
C LEU A 506 12.92 -12.77 -2.48
N ASN A 507 12.21 -11.65 -2.63
CA ASN A 507 11.71 -11.17 -3.91
C ASN A 507 11.92 -9.66 -4.04
N GLN A 508 12.87 -9.27 -4.89
CA GLN A 508 13.26 -7.86 -5.09
C GLN A 508 12.20 -7.04 -5.85
N SER A 509 11.32 -7.68 -6.64
CA SER A 509 10.24 -6.99 -7.35
C SER A 509 8.90 -7.01 -6.62
N HIS A 510 8.88 -7.33 -5.32
CA HIS A 510 7.62 -7.39 -4.57
C HIS A 510 7.16 -6.00 -4.09
N ILE A 511 6.11 -5.50 -4.73
CA ILE A 511 5.60 -4.13 -4.57
C ILE A 511 5.23 -3.80 -3.13
N HIS A 512 4.46 -4.64 -2.44
CA HIS A 512 4.10 -4.36 -1.03
C HIS A 512 5.34 -4.29 -0.12
N SER A 513 6.39 -5.08 -0.40
CA SER A 513 7.66 -5.02 0.35
C SER A 513 8.44 -3.74 0.05
N LEU A 514 8.43 -3.26 -1.21
CA LEU A 514 9.01 -1.96 -1.57
C LEU A 514 8.26 -0.80 -0.89
N LEU A 515 6.93 -0.79 -0.95
CA LEU A 515 6.10 0.25 -0.32
C LEU A 515 6.28 0.27 1.19
N LEU A 516 6.38 -0.89 1.85
CA LEU A 516 6.65 -0.97 3.29
C LEU A 516 8.09 -0.55 3.66
N CYS A 517 9.08 -0.89 2.84
CA CYS A 517 10.44 -0.35 2.97
C CYS A 517 10.48 1.17 2.78
N GLY A 518 9.71 1.73 1.84
CA GLY A 518 9.59 3.18 1.62
C GLY A 518 8.91 3.90 2.77
N VAL A 519 7.74 3.43 3.20
CA VAL A 519 6.99 3.94 4.37
C VAL A 519 7.88 3.95 5.61
N LEU A 520 8.57 2.86 5.90
CA LEU A 520 9.44 2.77 7.07
C LEU A 520 10.75 3.55 6.92
N ALA A 521 11.29 3.71 5.71
CA ALA A 521 12.41 4.63 5.47
C ALA A 521 12.02 6.08 5.78
N VAL A 522 10.78 6.50 5.48
CA VAL A 522 10.25 7.82 5.89
C VAL A 522 10.09 7.93 7.40
N LEU A 523 9.53 6.90 8.08
CA LEU A 523 9.41 6.90 9.55
C LEU A 523 10.78 6.95 10.27
N LEU A 524 11.84 6.54 9.58
CA LEU A 524 13.23 6.61 10.05
C LEU A 524 14.01 7.79 9.44
N GLU A 525 13.33 8.78 8.84
CA GLU A 525 13.90 9.99 8.22
C GLU A 525 14.95 9.73 7.09
N ASN A 526 15.03 8.49 6.58
CA ASN A 526 15.95 8.07 5.53
C ASN A 526 15.38 8.39 4.13
N TYR A 527 15.11 9.66 3.87
CA TYR A 527 14.37 10.13 2.68
C TYR A 527 14.99 9.70 1.34
N GLU A 528 16.32 9.62 1.22
CA GLU A 528 17.00 9.14 0.01
C GLU A 528 16.66 7.67 -0.33
N GLN A 529 16.52 6.81 0.69
CA GLN A 529 16.12 5.41 0.47
C GLN A 529 14.63 5.31 0.14
N ALA A 530 13.81 6.15 0.77
CA ALA A 530 12.36 6.21 0.52
C ALA A 530 12.04 6.56 -0.93
N GLU A 531 12.68 7.58 -1.51
CA GLU A 531 12.48 7.95 -2.92
C GLU A 531 12.77 6.76 -3.84
N ILE A 532 13.88 6.04 -3.62
CA ILE A 532 14.28 4.89 -4.45
C ILE A 532 13.23 3.77 -4.35
N PHE A 533 12.74 3.43 -3.16
CA PHE A 533 11.75 2.37 -2.99
C PHE A 533 10.39 2.71 -3.62
N PHE A 534 9.93 3.97 -3.53
CA PHE A 534 8.68 4.40 -4.15
C PHE A 534 8.78 4.58 -5.67
N GLU A 535 9.92 5.07 -6.19
CA GLU A 535 10.19 5.11 -7.63
C GLU A 535 10.31 3.69 -8.24
N ASP A 536 10.93 2.74 -7.55
CA ASP A 536 11.03 1.34 -8.02
C ASP A 536 9.65 0.68 -8.06
N ALA A 537 8.84 0.84 -7.00
CA ALA A 537 7.46 0.33 -6.97
C ALA A 537 6.59 0.89 -8.11
N THR A 538 6.65 2.20 -8.36
CA THR A 538 5.89 2.84 -9.47
C THR A 538 6.47 2.56 -10.86
N CYS A 539 7.72 2.08 -10.97
CA CYS A 539 8.27 1.58 -12.22
C CYS A 539 7.93 0.11 -12.49
N LEU A 540 7.79 -0.71 -11.45
CA LEU A 540 7.41 -2.12 -11.55
C LEU A 540 5.92 -2.32 -11.86
N GLU A 541 5.03 -1.55 -11.22
CA GLU A 541 3.59 -1.54 -11.54
C GLU A 541 3.08 -0.10 -11.70
N PRO A 542 3.17 0.48 -12.92
CA PRO A 542 2.68 1.82 -13.20
C PRO A 542 1.16 2.02 -12.99
N THR A 543 0.39 0.92 -12.93
CA THR A 543 -1.06 0.91 -12.67
C THR A 543 -1.44 0.96 -11.18
N ASN A 544 -0.47 0.92 -10.27
CA ASN A 544 -0.71 0.82 -8.83
C ASN A 544 -1.02 2.19 -8.20
N VAL A 545 -2.30 2.43 -7.88
CA VAL A 545 -2.79 3.70 -7.31
C VAL A 545 -2.15 3.99 -5.95
N VAL A 546 -1.98 2.98 -5.10
CA VAL A 546 -1.38 3.09 -3.76
C VAL A 546 0.10 3.49 -3.86
N ALA A 547 0.86 2.93 -4.79
CA ALA A 547 2.27 3.26 -4.99
C ALA A 547 2.47 4.73 -5.39
N TRP A 548 1.68 5.23 -6.34
CA TRP A 548 1.70 6.64 -6.74
C TRP A 548 1.24 7.57 -5.61
N THR A 549 0.20 7.19 -4.86
CA THR A 549 -0.31 8.03 -3.75
C THR A 549 0.72 8.13 -2.62
N LEU A 550 1.39 7.04 -2.26
CA LEU A 550 2.49 7.05 -1.27
C LEU A 550 3.70 7.85 -1.76
N LEU A 551 4.03 7.81 -3.05
CA LEU A 551 5.06 8.66 -3.65
C LEU A 551 4.69 10.16 -3.58
N GLY A 552 3.41 10.51 -3.79
CA GLY A 552 2.92 11.88 -3.65
C GLY A 552 3.02 12.39 -2.21
N LEU A 553 2.59 11.58 -1.24
CA LEU A 553 2.72 11.86 0.20
C LEU A 553 4.19 11.98 0.64
N TYR A 554 5.11 11.21 0.03
CA TYR A 554 6.54 11.39 0.23
C TYR A 554 7.03 12.75 -0.30
N TYR A 555 6.60 13.18 -1.47
CA TYR A 555 6.99 14.50 -2.01
C TYR A 555 6.36 15.68 -1.25
N GLU A 556 5.18 15.52 -0.65
CA GLU A 556 4.64 16.49 0.30
C GLU A 556 5.55 16.62 1.54
N ILE A 557 6.06 15.52 2.10
CA ILE A 557 7.04 15.55 3.22
C ILE A 557 8.32 16.30 2.83
N GLN A 558 8.73 16.22 1.55
CA GLN A 558 9.87 16.96 1.01
C GLN A 558 9.54 18.40 0.56
N ASN A 559 8.29 18.87 0.71
CA ASN A 559 7.79 20.16 0.19
C ASN A 559 8.06 20.35 -1.31
N ASN A 560 7.81 19.31 -2.11
CA ASN A 560 8.02 19.30 -3.56
C ASN A 560 6.68 19.18 -4.31
N ASP A 561 5.91 20.28 -4.30
CA ASP A 561 4.57 20.39 -4.86
C ASP A 561 4.47 19.85 -6.29
N ILE A 562 5.49 20.11 -7.13
CA ILE A 562 5.49 19.73 -8.55
C ILE A 562 5.48 18.20 -8.72
N ARG A 563 6.22 17.48 -7.87
CA ARG A 563 6.24 16.00 -7.90
C ARG A 563 5.11 15.37 -7.08
N MET A 564 4.59 16.07 -6.08
CA MET A 564 3.35 15.70 -5.38
C MET A 564 2.16 15.74 -6.35
N ASP A 565 1.95 16.87 -7.04
CA ASP A 565 0.91 17.08 -8.05
C ASP A 565 0.99 16.03 -9.16
N MET A 566 2.20 15.74 -9.67
CA MET A 566 2.45 14.65 -10.62
C MET A 566 1.94 13.30 -10.13
N ALA A 567 2.32 12.91 -8.91
CA ALA A 567 2.06 11.59 -8.39
C ALA A 567 0.57 11.38 -8.06
N PHE A 568 -0.10 12.40 -7.50
CA PHE A 568 -1.55 12.35 -7.30
C PHE A 568 -2.33 12.42 -8.62
N HIS A 569 -1.86 13.16 -9.63
CA HIS A 569 -2.46 13.14 -10.97
C HIS A 569 -2.38 11.77 -11.62
N GLU A 570 -1.21 11.13 -11.64
CA GLU A 570 -1.06 9.79 -12.22
C GLU A 570 -1.84 8.74 -11.41
N ALA A 571 -1.83 8.80 -10.07
CA ALA A 571 -2.70 7.95 -9.24
C ALA A 571 -4.18 8.06 -9.63
N SER A 572 -4.69 9.28 -9.77
CA SER A 572 -6.10 9.56 -10.11
C SER A 572 -6.46 9.03 -11.50
N LYS A 573 -5.56 9.22 -12.47
CA LYS A 573 -5.68 8.73 -13.85
C LYS A 573 -5.67 7.20 -13.93
N GLN A 574 -4.82 6.52 -13.16
CA GLN A 574 -4.81 5.05 -13.09
C GLN A 574 -6.09 4.52 -12.44
N LEU A 575 -6.56 5.13 -11.35
CA LEU A 575 -7.82 4.78 -10.70
C LEU A 575 -9.02 4.97 -11.66
N GLN A 576 -9.09 6.09 -12.37
CA GLN A 576 -10.13 6.35 -13.37
C GLN A 576 -10.11 5.29 -14.49
N ALA A 577 -8.92 4.89 -14.96
CA ALA A 577 -8.78 3.81 -15.95
C ALA A 577 -9.27 2.46 -15.41
N GLN A 578 -8.96 2.11 -14.16
CA GLN A 578 -9.48 0.90 -13.50
C GLN A 578 -11.02 0.93 -13.38
N MET A 579 -11.60 2.07 -12.97
CA MET A 579 -13.06 2.24 -12.86
C MET A 579 -13.76 2.06 -14.21
N ILE A 580 -13.22 2.62 -15.29
CA ILE A 580 -13.75 2.45 -16.65
C ILE A 580 -13.68 0.97 -17.07
N GLN A 581 -12.55 0.28 -16.82
CA GLN A 581 -12.42 -1.14 -17.11
C GLN A 581 -13.44 -1.98 -16.32
N ALA A 582 -13.66 -1.68 -15.04
CA ALA A 582 -14.63 -2.36 -14.18
C ALA A 582 -16.09 -2.13 -14.60
N GLN A 583 -16.42 -0.98 -15.20
CA GLN A 583 -17.73 -0.73 -15.80
C GLN A 583 -17.91 -1.52 -17.09
N VAL A 584 -16.90 -1.55 -17.97
CA VAL A 584 -16.93 -2.27 -19.25
C VAL A 584 -17.01 -3.79 -19.04
N THR A 585 -16.34 -4.35 -18.03
CA THR A 585 -16.47 -5.79 -17.70
C THR A 585 -17.85 -6.12 -17.15
N LYS A 586 -18.41 -5.30 -16.25
CA LYS A 586 -19.79 -5.46 -15.75
C LYS A 586 -20.83 -5.41 -16.88
N GLN A 587 -20.71 -4.45 -17.81
CA GLN A 587 -21.61 -4.38 -18.96
C GLN A 587 -21.50 -5.60 -19.87
N LYS A 588 -20.29 -6.13 -20.10
CA LYS A 588 -20.10 -7.38 -20.86
C LYS A 588 -20.73 -8.58 -20.16
N SER A 589 -20.58 -8.73 -18.83
CA SER A 589 -21.23 -9.83 -18.09
C SER A 589 -22.76 -9.73 -18.07
N ILE A 590 -23.33 -8.52 -18.14
CA ILE A 590 -24.79 -8.33 -18.22
C ILE A 590 -25.31 -8.66 -19.63
N GLY A 591 -24.57 -8.30 -20.68
CA GLY A 591 -24.92 -8.59 -22.08
C GLY A 591 -24.71 -10.04 -22.53
N THR A 592 -24.54 -11.01 -21.62
CA THR A 592 -24.35 -12.44 -21.94
C THR A 592 -25.20 -13.36 -21.04
N VAL A 593 -26.31 -12.85 -20.48
CA VAL A 593 -27.23 -13.64 -19.65
C VAL A 593 -28.68 -13.43 -20.11
N GLU A 594 -28.96 -13.89 -21.33
CA GLU A 594 -30.24 -14.53 -21.65
C GLU A 594 -29.92 -15.98 -22.08
N ASP A 595 -30.85 -16.90 -21.83
CA ASP A 595 -30.77 -18.36 -21.94
C ASP A 595 -29.94 -19.17 -20.91
N ILE A 596 -30.46 -20.38 -20.63
CA ILE A 596 -29.98 -21.50 -19.79
C ILE A 596 -30.14 -21.33 -18.26
N GLU A 597 -31.24 -21.90 -17.74
CA GLU A 597 -31.33 -22.43 -16.37
C GLU A 597 -30.71 -23.85 -16.29
N GLU A 598 -29.91 -24.15 -15.26
CA GLU A 598 -30.19 -25.28 -14.34
C GLU A 598 -29.26 -25.27 -13.10
N GLY A 599 -29.63 -26.05 -12.07
CA GLY A 599 -29.12 -25.87 -10.71
C GLY A 599 -27.74 -26.46 -10.38
N GLY A 600 -27.05 -25.83 -9.42
CA GLY A 600 -25.80 -26.33 -8.84
C GLY A 600 -25.34 -25.53 -7.62
N LYS A 601 -25.06 -26.22 -6.50
CA LYS A 601 -24.65 -25.70 -5.18
C LYS A 601 -23.64 -24.54 -5.23
N ARG A 602 -23.84 -23.49 -4.42
CA ARG A 602 -22.78 -22.56 -4.02
C ARG A 602 -22.04 -23.11 -2.80
N GLU A 603 -20.73 -23.22 -2.90
CA GLU A 603 -19.82 -23.36 -1.75
C GLU A 603 -19.22 -21.98 -1.39
N SER A 604 -18.89 -21.78 -0.12
CA SER A 604 -18.41 -20.49 0.41
C SER A 604 -16.87 -20.43 0.44
N SER A 605 -16.27 -19.80 -0.55
CA SER A 605 -14.81 -19.62 -0.63
C SER A 605 -14.33 -18.42 0.19
N LEU A 606 -13.85 -18.67 1.41
CA LEU A 606 -13.01 -17.74 2.16
C LEU A 606 -11.53 -18.06 1.91
N GLY A 607 -10.76 -17.10 1.38
CA GLY A 607 -9.30 -17.08 1.51
C GLY A 607 -8.45 -17.24 0.24
N SER A 608 -7.14 -17.05 0.45
CA SER A 608 -6.01 -17.20 -0.46
C SER A 608 -5.87 -16.21 -1.64
N TRP A 609 -4.76 -15.46 -1.65
CA TRP A 609 -4.21 -14.78 -2.82
C TRP A 609 -3.21 -15.71 -3.53
N GLY A 610 -3.27 -15.87 -4.85
CA GLY A 610 -2.16 -16.51 -5.58
C GLY A 610 -2.42 -17.11 -6.96
N ILE A 611 -2.49 -16.26 -8.01
CA ILE A 611 -2.07 -16.61 -9.38
C ILE A 611 -1.36 -15.35 -9.94
N THR A 612 -0.06 -15.27 -10.28
CA THR A 612 0.88 -16.16 -11.03
C THR A 612 0.63 -16.28 -12.54
N ASN A 613 0.36 -15.15 -13.21
CA ASN A 613 0.46 -15.08 -14.67
C ASN A 613 1.92 -15.14 -15.14
N GLY A 614 2.31 -16.27 -15.75
CA GLY A 614 3.68 -16.52 -16.17
C GLY A 614 3.82 -17.55 -17.31
N SER A 615 3.35 -17.21 -18.50
CA SER A 615 3.81 -17.86 -19.75
C SER A 615 3.58 -16.92 -20.94
N ALA A 616 4.57 -16.83 -21.84
CA ALA A 616 4.51 -15.99 -23.02
C ALA A 616 4.33 -16.82 -24.29
N THR A 617 3.40 -16.41 -25.15
CA THR A 617 3.28 -16.93 -26.53
C THR A 617 3.55 -15.81 -27.53
N ALA A 618 4.69 -15.88 -28.20
CA ALA A 618 5.03 -14.96 -29.28
C ALA A 618 4.21 -15.28 -30.54
N ILE A 619 3.61 -14.27 -31.16
CA ILE A 619 2.92 -14.39 -32.44
C ILE A 619 3.85 -13.89 -33.55
N LYS A 620 4.09 -14.73 -34.56
CA LYS A 620 4.53 -14.29 -35.88
C LYS A 620 3.91 -15.17 -36.96
N MET A 621 3.40 -14.54 -38.02
CA MET A 621 2.72 -15.20 -39.13
C MET A 621 3.73 -15.75 -40.14
N GLU A 622 3.47 -16.93 -40.73
CA GLU A 622 2.98 -17.11 -42.11
C GLU A 622 2.84 -18.61 -42.46
N ALA A 623 2.30 -18.94 -43.64
CA ALA A 623 1.86 -20.29 -44.08
C ALA A 623 2.62 -20.70 -45.39
N PRO A 624 2.28 -21.77 -46.17
CA PRO A 624 1.18 -22.76 -46.04
C PRO A 624 1.49 -24.24 -46.44
N ALA A 625 0.43 -25.06 -46.41
CA ALA A 625 0.14 -26.25 -47.26
C ALA A 625 0.82 -27.62 -47.02
N GLY A 626 0.03 -28.70 -47.14
CA GLY A 626 0.46 -30.11 -47.23
C GLY A 626 -0.37 -31.10 -46.37
N PRO A 627 -1.17 -32.02 -46.95
CA PRO A 627 -1.96 -33.01 -46.18
C PRO A 627 -1.26 -34.37 -46.04
N GLY A 628 -1.45 -35.08 -44.91
CA GLY A 628 -0.82 -36.39 -44.68
C GLY A 628 -1.31 -37.21 -43.48
N ALA A 629 -2.38 -37.99 -43.69
CA ALA A 629 -2.65 -39.35 -43.18
C ALA A 629 -2.42 -39.82 -41.70
N THR A 630 -3.45 -40.51 -41.19
CA THR A 630 -3.45 -41.74 -40.35
C THR A 630 -3.03 -41.77 -38.86
N LEU A 631 -4.00 -42.22 -38.03
CA LEU A 631 -3.91 -43.19 -36.89
C LEU A 631 -3.01 -42.82 -35.68
N SER A 632 -3.37 -43.12 -34.42
CA SER A 632 -3.93 -44.38 -33.86
C SER A 632 -4.64 -44.11 -32.50
N ILE A 633 -5.86 -44.60 -32.25
CA ILE A 633 -6.23 -45.69 -31.29
C ILE A 633 -5.63 -45.49 -29.87
N LEU A 634 -6.33 -45.22 -28.75
CA LEU A 634 -7.63 -45.66 -28.14
C LEU A 634 -7.39 -46.60 -26.91
N ASP A 635 -8.38 -46.62 -26.01
CA ASP A 635 -8.55 -47.41 -24.77
C ASP A 635 -7.85 -46.90 -23.49
N LYS A 636 -8.50 -46.67 -22.32
CA LYS A 636 -9.83 -47.00 -21.72
C LYS A 636 -9.90 -48.37 -20.99
N PHE A 637 -10.92 -48.53 -20.11
CA PHE A 637 -11.22 -49.66 -19.20
C PHE A 637 -10.28 -49.82 -17.99
N LEU A 638 -10.66 -50.28 -16.78
CA LEU A 638 -11.89 -50.84 -16.13
C LEU A 638 -12.24 -49.96 -14.87
N GLU A 639 -13.48 -49.79 -14.35
CA GLU A 639 -14.46 -50.74 -13.71
C GLU A 639 -13.97 -51.35 -12.37
N GLU A 640 -14.77 -51.59 -11.31
CA GLU A 640 -16.24 -51.49 -11.12
C GLU A 640 -16.68 -51.43 -9.61
N SER A 641 -18.00 -51.22 -9.35
CA SER A 641 -18.79 -51.73 -8.19
C SER A 641 -18.56 -51.16 -6.75
N SER A 642 -19.53 -51.14 -5.82
CA SER A 642 -21.02 -51.17 -5.92
C SER A 642 -21.76 -50.77 -4.62
N LYS A 643 -22.88 -50.04 -4.78
CA LYS A 643 -24.21 -50.13 -4.12
C LYS A 643 -24.36 -50.57 -2.64
N LEU A 644 -25.20 -49.84 -1.90
CA LEU A 644 -26.37 -50.43 -1.20
C LEU A 644 -27.49 -49.40 -0.92
N GLN A 645 -28.67 -49.90 -0.52
CA GLN A 645 -30.00 -49.25 -0.44
C GLN A 645 -30.13 -48.30 0.78
N SER A 646 -31.02 -47.29 0.89
CA SER A 646 -32.30 -46.91 0.25
C SER A 646 -33.60 -47.49 0.86
N ASP A 647 -34.23 -46.73 1.77
CA ASP A 647 -35.69 -46.71 2.07
C ASP A 647 -35.98 -45.35 2.76
N SER A 648 -36.88 -44.49 2.26
CA SER A 648 -38.34 -44.36 2.52
C SER A 648 -38.69 -43.82 3.94
N ARG A 649 -39.79 -43.09 4.18
CA ARG A 649 -41.08 -43.01 3.45
C ARG A 649 -41.93 -41.76 3.81
N GLU A 650 -42.84 -41.35 2.89
CA GLU A 650 -44.09 -40.53 2.99
C GLU A 650 -44.40 -39.70 4.29
N ARG A 651 -44.97 -38.48 4.30
CA ARG A 651 -46.22 -37.94 3.69
C ARG A 651 -46.14 -36.39 3.68
N ILE A 652 -46.63 -35.59 2.72
CA ILE A 652 -47.95 -35.46 2.06
C ILE A 652 -49.09 -35.00 2.98
N LEU A 653 -49.49 -33.73 2.82
CA LEU A 653 -50.84 -33.09 2.76
C LEU A 653 -50.53 -31.57 2.80
N SER A 654 -50.70 -30.78 1.74
CA SER A 654 -51.95 -30.23 1.16
C SER A 654 -52.69 -29.27 2.14
N THR A 655 -53.35 -28.17 1.72
CA THR A 655 -53.88 -27.81 0.38
C THR A 655 -54.22 -26.29 0.35
N GLN A 656 -54.02 -25.61 -0.80
CA GLN A 656 -54.81 -24.41 -1.28
C GLN A 656 -54.91 -23.16 -0.36
N ALA A 657 -55.40 -21.99 -0.78
CA ALA A 657 -55.27 -21.15 -2.00
C ALA A 657 -55.74 -19.73 -1.59
N TRP A 658 -55.40 -18.60 -2.22
CA TRP A 658 -55.82 -18.11 -3.54
C TRP A 658 -55.13 -16.76 -3.85
N ASP A 659 -55.12 -16.41 -5.13
CA ASP A 659 -54.96 -15.05 -5.70
C ASP A 659 -56.34 -14.63 -6.30
N PRO A 660 -56.63 -13.40 -6.80
CA PRO A 660 -55.79 -12.19 -6.86
C PRO A 660 -56.49 -10.83 -6.58
N SER A 661 -55.67 -9.78 -6.47
CA SER A 661 -55.93 -8.38 -6.91
C SER A 661 -57.03 -7.50 -6.26
N ILE A 662 -56.74 -6.20 -6.09
CA ILE A 662 -57.56 -5.03 -6.51
C ILE A 662 -56.81 -3.71 -6.20
N HIS A 663 -56.90 -2.72 -7.08
CA HIS A 663 -56.46 -1.33 -6.85
C HIS A 663 -57.54 -0.50 -6.15
N GLN A 664 -57.18 0.39 -5.21
CA GLN A 664 -57.81 1.72 -5.10
C GLN A 664 -56.98 2.76 -4.32
N ASN A 665 -57.44 4.02 -4.33
CA ASN A 665 -56.66 5.23 -4.03
C ASN A 665 -57.13 5.97 -2.76
N LEU A 666 -56.22 6.79 -2.20
CA LEU A 666 -56.44 8.09 -1.53
C LEU A 666 -57.52 8.24 -0.43
N SER A 667 -57.13 8.74 0.74
CA SER A 667 -57.58 10.08 1.22
C SER A 667 -56.92 10.54 2.54
N ASN A 668 -56.90 11.86 2.76
CA ASN A 668 -56.42 12.52 3.98
C ASN A 668 -57.60 12.87 4.92
N THR A 669 -57.39 12.81 6.25
CA THR A 669 -58.01 13.70 7.26
C THR A 669 -57.39 13.45 8.65
N PHE A 670 -57.36 14.35 9.64
CA PHE A 670 -57.09 15.81 9.68
C PHE A 670 -57.02 16.24 11.17
N ILE A 671 -56.02 17.04 11.55
CA ILE A 671 -55.97 18.03 12.67
C ILE A 671 -56.59 17.70 14.06
N LYS A 672 -55.76 17.86 15.11
CA LYS A 672 -56.13 18.73 16.25
C LYS A 672 -54.92 19.31 17.02
N GLU A 673 -54.75 20.63 16.93
CA GLU A 673 -53.99 21.46 17.88
C GLU A 673 -54.91 21.82 19.09
N VAL A 674 -54.62 22.66 20.11
CA VAL A 674 -53.66 23.77 20.43
C VAL A 674 -53.68 23.91 22.00
N PRO A 675 -53.21 24.97 22.70
CA PRO A 675 -51.89 25.65 22.72
C PRO A 675 -51.36 25.99 24.16
N THR A 676 -50.09 26.44 24.29
CA THR A 676 -49.65 27.63 25.08
C THR A 676 -48.17 27.93 24.73
N LYS A 677 -47.74 29.09 24.21
CA LYS A 677 -47.59 30.44 24.85
C LYS A 677 -46.64 30.40 26.07
N LYS A 678 -45.55 31.18 26.20
CA LYS A 678 -44.94 32.39 25.56
C LYS A 678 -43.40 32.34 25.84
N GLU A 679 -42.42 33.07 25.25
CA GLU A 679 -42.27 34.06 24.16
C GLU A 679 -40.76 34.15 23.74
N VAL A 680 -40.38 34.53 22.51
CA VAL A 680 -39.80 35.86 22.06
C VAL A 680 -38.63 36.37 22.93
N SER A 681 -37.46 36.77 22.39
CA SER A 681 -37.13 37.31 21.05
C SER A 681 -36.16 36.45 20.21
N LYS A 682 -36.23 36.35 18.88
CA LYS A 682 -36.29 37.38 17.80
C LYS A 682 -35.00 38.24 17.69
N CYS A 683 -34.49 38.59 16.51
CA CYS A 683 -34.57 38.05 15.12
C CYS A 683 -33.60 38.91 14.24
N GLU A 684 -33.57 39.01 12.90
CA GLU A 684 -34.28 38.52 11.67
C GLU A 684 -33.21 38.67 10.52
N ASP A 685 -33.20 38.09 9.31
CA ASP A 685 -34.06 37.15 8.57
C ASP A 685 -33.27 36.51 7.38
N SER A 686 -33.90 35.61 6.60
CA SER A 686 -33.71 35.20 5.18
C SER A 686 -32.34 35.28 4.47
N SER A 687 -31.74 34.24 3.84
CA SER A 687 -32.21 33.06 3.07
C SER A 687 -32.48 33.25 1.55
N ALA A 688 -31.86 32.39 0.74
CA ALA A 688 -32.25 32.06 -0.63
C ALA A 688 -31.85 30.60 -0.93
N LEU A 689 -32.80 29.76 -1.35
CA LEU A 689 -32.64 28.32 -1.55
C LEU A 689 -32.62 27.97 -3.05
N LEU A 690 -31.75 27.03 -3.43
CA LEU A 690 -31.96 26.14 -4.58
C LEU A 690 -31.56 24.70 -4.16
N HIS A 691 -32.31 23.71 -4.63
CA HIS A 691 -32.26 22.33 -4.12
C HIS A 691 -31.20 21.47 -4.83
N PRO A 692 -30.49 20.57 -4.10
CA PRO A 692 -29.93 19.37 -4.70
C PRO A 692 -31.03 18.31 -4.90
N GLY A 693 -31.07 17.68 -6.07
CA GLY A 693 -32.01 16.60 -6.38
C GLY A 693 -31.54 15.25 -5.81
N PHE A 694 -32.44 14.51 -5.18
CA PHE A 694 -32.14 13.15 -4.67
C PHE A 694 -31.99 12.15 -5.83
N HIS A 695 -30.75 11.74 -6.12
CA HIS A 695 -30.46 10.59 -6.96
C HIS A 695 -30.13 9.36 -6.10
N TYR A 696 -31.13 8.50 -5.88
CA TYR A 696 -30.91 7.16 -5.33
C TYR A 696 -30.19 6.30 -6.39
N GLY A 697 -28.89 6.09 -6.20
CA GLY A 697 -28.06 5.35 -7.17
C GLY A 697 -26.54 5.55 -7.00
N ALA A 698 -26.07 5.88 -5.80
CA ALA A 698 -24.67 6.15 -5.54
C ALA A 698 -23.82 4.86 -5.58
N SER A 699 -23.24 4.56 -6.75
CA SER A 699 -22.06 3.70 -6.82
C SER A 699 -20.94 4.40 -6.05
N GLN A 700 -20.50 3.82 -4.93
CA GLN A 700 -19.46 4.41 -4.07
C GLN A 700 -18.20 4.74 -4.89
N THR A 701 -17.91 6.03 -5.02
CA THR A 701 -16.70 6.56 -5.67
C THR A 701 -15.54 6.48 -4.70
N THR A 702 -14.78 5.40 -4.77
CA THR A 702 -13.53 5.27 -4.01
C THR A 702 -12.49 6.24 -4.54
N THR A 703 -11.80 6.96 -3.65
CA THR A 703 -10.69 7.87 -3.99
C THR A 703 -9.34 7.16 -3.90
N ILE A 704 -8.29 7.78 -4.47
CA ILE A 704 -6.89 7.31 -4.34
C ILE A 704 -6.44 7.26 -2.87
N PHE A 705 -6.96 8.19 -2.06
CA PHE A 705 -6.64 8.33 -0.64
C PHE A 705 -7.32 7.23 0.18
N MET A 706 -8.60 6.96 -0.04
CA MET A 706 -9.31 5.86 0.63
C MET A 706 -8.76 4.48 0.27
N GLU A 707 -8.36 4.25 -1.00
CA GLU A 707 -7.66 3.01 -1.38
C GLU A 707 -6.32 2.85 -0.63
N THR A 708 -5.54 3.92 -0.56
CA THR A 708 -4.28 3.97 0.18
C THR A 708 -4.47 3.79 1.69
N ILE A 709 -5.54 4.35 2.26
CA ILE A 709 -5.93 4.16 3.67
C ILE A 709 -6.24 2.69 3.98
N ARG A 710 -6.98 1.99 3.11
CA ARG A 710 -7.25 0.54 3.30
C ARG A 710 -5.97 -0.28 3.34
N PHE A 711 -5.02 0.01 2.44
CA PHE A 711 -3.70 -0.61 2.47
C PHE A 711 -2.96 -0.29 3.79
N LEU A 712 -2.87 0.97 4.18
CA LEU A 712 -2.15 1.42 5.39
C LEU A 712 -2.74 0.85 6.67
N MET A 713 -4.08 0.73 6.77
CA MET A 713 -4.76 0.09 7.90
C MET A 713 -4.50 -1.42 7.93
N LYS A 714 -4.55 -2.12 6.78
CA LYS A 714 -4.21 -3.56 6.67
C LYS A 714 -2.77 -3.85 7.14
N VAL A 715 -1.82 -2.95 6.88
CA VAL A 715 -0.41 -3.06 7.33
C VAL A 715 -0.11 -2.33 8.64
N LYS A 716 -1.14 -1.81 9.33
CA LYS A 716 -1.06 -1.18 10.66
C LYS A 716 -0.15 0.06 10.72
N ALA A 717 0.07 0.73 9.59
CA ALA A 717 0.90 1.93 9.46
C ALA A 717 0.14 3.22 9.86
N VAL A 718 -0.45 3.22 11.07
CA VAL A 718 -1.40 4.24 11.58
C VAL A 718 -0.84 5.67 11.54
N GLN A 719 0.47 5.84 11.66
CA GLN A 719 1.15 7.14 11.60
C GLN A 719 0.96 7.83 10.22
N PHE A 720 0.92 7.07 9.12
CA PHE A 720 0.62 7.60 7.79
C PHE A 720 -0.88 7.86 7.58
N VAL A 721 -1.76 7.04 8.14
CA VAL A 721 -3.22 7.09 7.91
C VAL A 721 -3.81 8.48 8.17
N HIS A 722 -3.42 9.13 9.27
CA HIS A 722 -3.84 10.50 9.60
C HIS A 722 -3.52 11.52 8.50
N ARG A 723 -2.38 11.36 7.84
CA ARG A 723 -1.91 12.25 6.78
C ARG A 723 -2.72 12.06 5.51
N VAL A 724 -3.04 10.81 5.18
CA VAL A 724 -3.89 10.47 4.02
C VAL A 724 -5.34 10.91 4.23
N LEU A 725 -5.88 10.81 5.46
CA LEU A 725 -7.20 11.31 5.83
C LEU A 725 -7.31 12.84 5.65
N ALA A 726 -6.25 13.60 5.91
CA ALA A 726 -6.25 15.05 5.65
C ALA A 726 -6.41 15.37 4.15
N HIS A 727 -5.77 14.60 3.27
CA HIS A 727 -5.93 14.74 1.81
C HIS A 727 -7.31 14.28 1.31
N GLU A 728 -7.88 13.23 1.91
CA GLU A 728 -9.25 12.78 1.60
C GLU A 728 -10.29 13.90 1.88
N LEU A 729 -10.13 14.63 2.99
CA LEU A 729 -11.01 15.75 3.36
C LEU A 729 -10.84 16.98 2.44
N LEU A 730 -9.68 17.14 1.80
CA LEU A 730 -9.38 18.23 0.86
C LEU A 730 -9.69 17.88 -0.60
N CYS A 731 -9.94 16.61 -0.91
CA CYS A 731 -10.19 16.13 -2.26
C CYS A 731 -11.60 16.57 -2.75
N PRO A 732 -11.75 17.24 -3.90
CA PRO A 732 -13.07 17.65 -4.43
C PRO A 732 -14.03 16.50 -4.76
N GLN A 733 -13.51 15.26 -4.81
CA GLN A 733 -14.27 14.03 -5.06
C GLN A 733 -14.36 13.13 -3.80
N GLY A 734 -13.65 13.49 -2.74
CA GLY A 734 -13.61 12.79 -1.47
C GLY A 734 -14.39 13.53 -0.37
N GLY A 735 -14.22 13.08 0.86
CA GLY A 735 -14.74 13.77 2.04
C GLY A 735 -15.10 12.84 3.19
N PRO A 736 -15.86 13.33 4.18
CA PRO A 736 -16.24 12.56 5.36
C PRO A 736 -17.27 11.47 5.04
N SER A 737 -16.81 10.35 4.48
CA SER A 737 -17.62 9.14 4.25
C SER A 737 -17.81 8.31 5.52
N CYS A 738 -18.73 7.34 5.50
CA CYS A 738 -18.84 6.38 6.60
C CYS A 738 -17.52 5.62 6.85
N GLU A 739 -16.78 5.28 5.78
CA GLU A 739 -15.50 4.56 5.89
C GLU A 739 -14.39 5.46 6.45
N TYR A 740 -14.35 6.74 6.06
CA TYR A 740 -13.47 7.75 6.66
C TYR A 740 -13.67 7.85 8.18
N TYR A 741 -14.91 7.92 8.66
CA TYR A 741 -15.21 7.96 10.10
C TYR A 741 -14.91 6.62 10.81
N LEU A 742 -15.11 5.47 10.16
CA LEU A 742 -14.70 4.17 10.70
C LEU A 742 -13.18 4.10 10.92
N VAL A 743 -12.39 4.56 9.96
CA VAL A 743 -10.92 4.59 10.06
C VAL A 743 -10.47 5.54 11.16
N LEU A 744 -11.08 6.73 11.29
CA LEU A 744 -10.83 7.63 12.41
C LEU A 744 -11.17 6.97 13.76
N ALA A 745 -12.33 6.33 13.88
CA ALA A 745 -12.72 5.65 15.11
C ALA A 745 -11.74 4.52 15.50
N GLN A 746 -11.37 3.66 14.55
CA GLN A 746 -10.40 2.58 14.77
C GLN A 746 -9.03 3.15 15.17
N THR A 747 -8.62 4.25 14.54
CA THR A 747 -7.36 4.96 14.84
C THR A 747 -7.36 5.57 16.25
N HIS A 748 -8.49 6.11 16.71
CA HIS A 748 -8.61 6.63 18.08
C HIS A 748 -8.78 5.52 19.12
N ILE A 749 -9.38 4.37 18.78
CA ILE A 749 -9.37 3.16 19.63
C ILE A 749 -7.95 2.67 19.88
N LEU A 750 -7.10 2.59 18.84
CA LEU A 750 -5.69 2.21 18.99
C LEU A 750 -4.89 3.21 19.85
N LYS A 751 -5.27 4.49 19.84
CA LYS A 751 -4.75 5.53 20.73
C LYS A 751 -5.39 5.56 22.13
N LYS A 752 -6.34 4.66 22.41
CA LYS A 752 -7.17 4.60 23.63
C LYS A 752 -7.94 5.90 23.96
N ASP A 753 -8.26 6.68 22.92
CA ASP A 753 -9.00 7.94 22.97
C ASP A 753 -10.49 7.68 22.69
N PHE A 754 -11.12 6.94 23.61
CA PHE A 754 -12.45 6.36 23.43
C PHE A 754 -13.56 7.40 23.20
N ALA A 755 -13.45 8.59 23.78
CA ALA A 755 -14.45 9.65 23.62
C ALA A 755 -14.58 10.13 22.16
N LYS A 756 -13.45 10.35 21.46
CA LYS A 756 -13.48 10.74 20.03
C LYS A 756 -13.84 9.56 19.13
N ALA A 757 -13.44 8.35 19.51
CA ALA A 757 -13.90 7.16 18.80
C ALA A 757 -15.43 7.01 18.84
N GLU A 758 -16.08 7.33 19.97
CA GLU A 758 -17.54 7.32 20.05
C GLU A 758 -18.18 8.40 19.16
N GLU A 759 -17.63 9.62 19.18
CA GLU A 759 -18.10 10.73 18.33
C GLU A 759 -18.03 10.35 16.83
N TYR A 760 -16.90 9.81 16.38
CA TYR A 760 -16.75 9.38 14.98
C TYR A 760 -17.64 8.19 14.63
N LEU A 761 -17.87 7.24 15.54
CA LEU A 761 -18.83 6.15 15.31
C LEU A 761 -20.28 6.65 15.28
N HIS A 762 -20.60 7.70 16.02
CA HIS A 762 -21.90 8.35 15.94
C HIS A 762 -22.09 9.01 14.56
N GLN A 763 -21.09 9.72 14.04
CA GLN A 763 -21.12 10.28 12.68
C GLN A 763 -21.22 9.16 11.62
N ALA A 764 -20.45 8.08 11.75
CA ALA A 764 -20.53 6.93 10.85
C ALA A 764 -21.94 6.30 10.85
N ALA A 765 -22.57 6.15 12.02
CA ALA A 765 -23.92 5.59 12.17
C ALA A 765 -25.04 6.51 11.66
N GLN A 766 -24.82 7.83 11.60
CA GLN A 766 -25.71 8.76 10.91
C GLN A 766 -25.59 8.66 9.39
N MET A 767 -24.39 8.37 8.87
CA MET A 767 -24.09 8.29 7.43
C MET A 767 -24.49 6.94 6.80
N ASP A 768 -24.16 5.82 7.45
CA ASP A 768 -24.63 4.49 7.06
C ASP A 768 -25.04 3.65 8.28
N TYR A 769 -26.31 3.76 8.63
CA TYR A 769 -26.97 3.02 9.71
C TYR A 769 -27.08 1.50 9.46
N LEU A 770 -26.88 1.06 8.21
CA LEU A 770 -26.98 -0.34 7.77
C LEU A 770 -25.62 -1.04 7.66
N SER A 771 -24.51 -0.30 7.76
CA SER A 771 -23.15 -0.84 7.74
C SER A 771 -22.88 -1.76 8.94
N PRO A 772 -22.62 -3.06 8.74
CA PRO A 772 -22.28 -3.98 9.82
C PRO A 772 -20.99 -3.57 10.56
N ASN A 773 -20.05 -2.94 9.84
CA ASN A 773 -18.77 -2.50 10.39
C ASN A 773 -18.93 -1.38 11.43
N VAL A 774 -19.93 -0.52 11.30
CA VAL A 774 -20.24 0.52 12.31
C VAL A 774 -20.71 -0.10 13.61
N TRP A 775 -21.63 -1.06 13.52
CA TRP A 775 -22.17 -1.74 14.71
C TRP A 775 -21.14 -2.67 15.36
N GLY A 776 -20.31 -3.35 14.57
CA GLY A 776 -19.21 -4.18 15.07
C GLY A 776 -18.15 -3.35 15.81
N LEU A 777 -17.71 -2.23 15.22
CA LEU A 777 -16.71 -1.35 15.83
C LEU A 777 -17.27 -0.56 17.02
N LYS A 778 -18.56 -0.19 17.03
CA LYS A 778 -19.22 0.37 18.22
C LYS A 778 -19.40 -0.65 19.34
N GLY A 779 -19.72 -1.91 19.01
CA GLY A 779 -19.70 -3.01 19.96
C GLY A 779 -18.32 -3.20 20.60
N HIS A 780 -17.27 -3.13 19.79
CA HIS A 780 -15.89 -3.20 20.26
C HIS A 780 -15.51 -2.05 21.18
N LEU A 781 -15.85 -0.80 20.82
CA LEU A 781 -15.61 0.37 21.66
C LEU A 781 -16.32 0.25 23.02
N ASN A 782 -17.60 -0.10 23.02
CA ASN A 782 -18.36 -0.28 24.26
C ASN A 782 -17.83 -1.44 25.10
N PHE A 783 -17.34 -2.52 24.49
CA PHE A 783 -16.66 -3.60 25.22
C PHE A 783 -15.38 -3.11 25.91
N LEU A 784 -14.52 -2.36 25.21
CA LEU A 784 -13.29 -1.78 25.79
C LEU A 784 -13.60 -0.74 26.89
N SER A 785 -14.73 -0.07 26.82
CA SER A 785 -15.22 0.88 27.83
C SER A 785 -15.92 0.22 29.04
N GLY A 786 -16.11 -1.10 29.05
CA GLY A 786 -16.84 -1.81 30.11
C GLY A 786 -18.37 -1.73 30.02
N ASN A 787 -18.93 -1.26 28.91
CA ASN A 787 -20.37 -1.14 28.67
C ASN A 787 -20.94 -2.44 28.07
N HIS A 788 -20.81 -3.57 28.77
CA HIS A 788 -21.16 -4.93 28.28
C HIS A 788 -22.58 -5.00 27.66
N ALA A 789 -23.57 -4.37 28.28
CA ALA A 789 -24.96 -4.38 27.80
C ALA A 789 -25.16 -3.67 26.44
N GLU A 790 -24.49 -2.54 26.20
CA GLU A 790 -24.53 -1.89 24.89
C GLU A 790 -23.65 -2.60 23.85
N ALA A 791 -22.52 -3.15 24.29
CA ALA A 791 -21.64 -3.95 23.43
C ALA A 791 -22.40 -5.16 22.86
N LYS A 792 -23.09 -5.90 23.73
CA LYS A 792 -24.01 -6.99 23.39
C LYS A 792 -25.03 -6.58 22.34
N ALA A 793 -25.80 -5.50 22.59
CA ALA A 793 -26.82 -5.03 21.66
C ALA A 793 -26.25 -4.63 20.29
N CYS A 794 -25.04 -4.06 20.26
CA CYS A 794 -24.34 -3.75 19.01
C CYS A 794 -23.85 -5.01 18.27
N TYR A 795 -23.34 -6.02 18.99
CA TYR A 795 -22.88 -7.29 18.38
C TYR A 795 -24.05 -8.16 17.89
N GLU A 796 -25.11 -8.34 18.69
CA GLU A 796 -26.35 -9.04 18.29
C GLU A 796 -26.92 -8.42 17.00
N ARG A 797 -26.97 -7.09 16.96
CA ARG A 797 -27.37 -6.33 15.77
C ARG A 797 -26.42 -6.54 14.59
N THR A 798 -25.11 -6.60 14.81
CA THR A 798 -24.13 -6.81 13.72
C THR A 798 -24.32 -8.16 13.06
N ILE A 799 -24.60 -9.20 13.84
CA ILE A 799 -24.87 -10.56 13.37
C ILE A 799 -26.23 -10.68 12.65
N SER A 800 -27.16 -9.74 12.87
CA SER A 800 -28.48 -9.74 12.22
C SER A 800 -28.50 -9.18 10.79
N PHE A 801 -27.39 -8.60 10.30
CA PHE A 801 -27.29 -8.12 8.93
C PHE A 801 -27.04 -9.27 7.93
N VAL A 802 -27.48 -9.08 6.68
CA VAL A 802 -27.29 -10.05 5.58
C VAL A 802 -25.86 -10.03 5.04
N VAL A 803 -25.15 -8.92 5.22
CA VAL A 803 -23.73 -8.77 4.87
C VAL A 803 -22.92 -8.89 6.16
N ASP A 804 -21.85 -9.69 6.13
CA ASP A 804 -20.91 -9.82 7.24
C ASP A 804 -20.15 -8.50 7.49
N ALA A 805 -19.79 -8.25 8.75
CA ALA A 805 -18.71 -7.31 9.08
C ALA A 805 -17.34 -7.88 8.69
N SER A 806 -16.32 -7.04 8.57
CA SER A 806 -14.94 -7.46 8.28
C SER A 806 -14.41 -8.41 9.37
N GLU A 807 -14.70 -8.12 10.64
CA GLU A 807 -14.10 -8.79 11.81
C GLU A 807 -15.08 -9.69 12.58
N MET A 808 -15.91 -10.46 11.87
CA MET A 808 -16.94 -11.32 12.49
C MET A 808 -16.40 -12.32 13.53
N HIS A 809 -15.16 -12.82 13.37
CA HIS A 809 -14.52 -13.71 14.35
C HIS A 809 -14.44 -13.09 15.74
N PHE A 810 -13.95 -11.85 15.81
CA PHE A 810 -13.85 -11.10 17.06
C PHE A 810 -15.23 -10.82 17.67
N ILE A 811 -16.20 -10.46 16.84
CA ILE A 811 -17.58 -10.16 17.25
C ILE A 811 -18.22 -11.38 17.92
N PHE A 812 -18.06 -12.58 17.35
CA PHE A 812 -18.56 -13.81 17.98
C PHE A 812 -17.82 -14.14 19.29
N LEU A 813 -16.49 -13.97 19.36
CA LEU A 813 -15.72 -14.20 20.58
C LEU A 813 -16.18 -13.28 21.73
N ARG A 814 -16.40 -11.99 21.47
CA ARG A 814 -16.82 -11.02 22.49
C ARG A 814 -18.28 -11.15 22.88
N LEU A 815 -19.19 -11.41 21.93
CA LEU A 815 -20.60 -11.65 22.26
C LEU A 815 -20.77 -12.97 23.04
N GLY A 816 -20.05 -14.03 22.64
CA GLY A 816 -20.03 -15.29 23.38
C GLY A 816 -19.55 -15.12 24.83
N LEU A 817 -18.52 -14.29 25.04
CA LEU A 817 -17.99 -13.99 26.38
C LEU A 817 -19.03 -13.26 27.24
N ILE A 818 -19.69 -12.22 26.71
CA ILE A 818 -20.75 -11.50 27.43
C ILE A 818 -21.90 -12.44 27.81
N TYR A 819 -22.30 -13.36 26.91
CA TYR A 819 -23.31 -14.37 27.25
C TYR A 819 -22.86 -15.35 28.35
N LEU A 820 -21.57 -15.67 28.47
CA LEU A 820 -21.05 -16.47 29.60
C LEU A 820 -21.08 -15.67 30.91
N GLU A 821 -20.66 -14.40 30.89
CA GLU A 821 -20.67 -13.48 32.04
C GLU A 821 -22.10 -13.26 32.57
N GLU A 822 -23.07 -13.02 31.68
CA GLU A 822 -24.50 -12.86 31.99
C GLU A 822 -25.24 -14.19 32.24
N LYS A 823 -24.56 -15.33 32.12
CA LYS A 823 -25.08 -16.69 32.34
C LYS A 823 -26.16 -17.14 31.33
N GLU A 824 -26.22 -16.52 30.17
CA GLU A 824 -27.04 -16.94 29.02
C GLU A 824 -26.35 -18.08 28.24
N TYR A 825 -25.98 -19.18 28.93
CA TYR A 825 -25.13 -20.25 28.37
C TYR A 825 -25.68 -20.88 27.08
N GLU A 826 -27.00 -20.98 26.94
CA GLU A 826 -27.70 -21.43 25.72
C GLU A 826 -27.47 -20.53 24.49
N LYS A 827 -27.25 -19.23 24.68
CA LYS A 827 -26.86 -18.29 23.61
C LYS A 827 -25.36 -18.32 23.38
N ALA A 828 -24.56 -18.43 24.45
CA ALA A 828 -23.11 -18.62 24.36
C ALA A 828 -22.76 -19.86 23.52
N LYS A 829 -23.36 -21.02 23.81
CA LYS A 829 -23.19 -22.28 23.06
C LYS A 829 -23.47 -22.09 21.56
N LYS A 830 -24.56 -21.42 21.20
CA LYS A 830 -24.92 -21.17 19.79
C LYS A 830 -23.96 -20.21 19.10
N THR A 831 -23.54 -19.15 19.78
CA THR A 831 -22.61 -18.13 19.27
C THR A 831 -21.21 -18.72 19.07
N TYR A 832 -20.67 -19.44 20.05
CA TYR A 832 -19.37 -20.11 19.93
C TYR A 832 -19.40 -21.25 18.92
N MET A 833 -20.50 -22.03 18.81
CA MET A 833 -20.65 -23.01 17.73
C MET A 833 -20.62 -22.36 16.34
N GLN A 834 -21.19 -21.16 16.17
CA GLN A 834 -21.11 -20.42 14.90
C GLN A 834 -19.67 -19.93 14.63
N ALA A 835 -18.95 -19.47 15.64
CA ALA A 835 -17.52 -19.14 15.53
C ALA A 835 -16.66 -20.35 15.15
N CYS A 836 -16.78 -21.48 15.85
CA CYS A 836 -16.03 -22.70 15.55
C CYS A 836 -16.24 -23.21 14.12
N LYS A 837 -17.45 -23.02 13.56
CA LYS A 837 -17.78 -23.38 12.16
C LYS A 837 -17.19 -22.42 11.11
N ARG A 838 -16.84 -21.18 11.49
CA ARG A 838 -16.34 -20.14 10.58
C ARG A 838 -14.81 -19.98 10.65
N SER A 839 -14.26 -20.02 11.86
CA SER A 839 -12.88 -19.68 12.16
C SER A 839 -12.47 -20.32 13.50
N PRO A 840 -12.24 -21.65 13.54
CA PRO A 840 -11.98 -22.38 14.77
C PRO A 840 -10.65 -21.97 15.42
N SER A 841 -10.70 -21.60 16.70
CA SER A 841 -9.53 -21.33 17.53
C SER A 841 -9.66 -21.96 18.92
N CYS A 842 -8.55 -21.99 19.66
CA CYS A 842 -8.56 -22.43 21.06
C CYS A 842 -9.59 -21.63 21.89
N LEU A 843 -9.74 -20.32 21.64
CA LEU A 843 -10.69 -19.47 22.37
C LEU A 843 -12.15 -19.73 21.97
N THR A 844 -12.45 -20.03 20.70
CA THR A 844 -13.83 -20.37 20.30
C THR A 844 -14.27 -21.70 20.89
N TRP A 845 -13.39 -22.70 20.87
CA TRP A 845 -13.66 -24.03 21.41
C TRP A 845 -13.69 -24.05 22.95
N LEU A 846 -12.81 -23.30 23.62
CA LEU A 846 -12.88 -23.09 25.07
C LEU A 846 -14.21 -22.44 25.46
N GLY A 847 -14.63 -21.37 24.78
CA GLY A 847 -15.91 -20.71 25.05
C GLY A 847 -17.12 -21.62 24.86
N LEU A 848 -17.08 -22.51 23.85
CA LEU A 848 -18.10 -23.54 23.65
C LEU A 848 -18.08 -24.58 24.79
N GLY A 849 -16.90 -25.09 25.16
CA GLY A 849 -16.74 -26.07 26.23
C GLY A 849 -17.19 -25.56 27.59
N ILE A 850 -16.90 -24.29 27.90
CA ILE A 850 -17.42 -23.60 29.10
C ILE A 850 -18.95 -23.54 29.04
N ALA A 851 -19.55 -23.15 27.91
CA ALA A 851 -21.00 -23.09 27.79
C ALA A 851 -21.67 -24.45 28.05
N CYS A 852 -21.16 -25.53 27.43
CA CYS A 852 -21.65 -26.90 27.66
C CYS A 852 -21.45 -27.35 29.12
N TYR A 853 -20.29 -27.12 29.74
CA TYR A 853 -20.02 -27.47 31.15
C TYR A 853 -20.96 -26.74 32.13
N ARG A 854 -21.31 -25.49 31.84
CA ARG A 854 -22.26 -24.69 32.63
C ARG A 854 -23.74 -25.08 32.38
N LEU A 855 -24.03 -25.79 31.28
CA LEU A 855 -25.31 -26.44 31.01
C LEU A 855 -25.38 -27.89 31.54
N ASP A 856 -24.29 -28.39 32.15
CA ASP A 856 -24.10 -29.78 32.59
C ASP A 856 -24.07 -30.82 31.46
N GLU A 857 -23.84 -30.37 30.22
CA GLU A 857 -23.65 -31.19 29.01
C GLU A 857 -22.18 -31.68 28.96
N LEU A 858 -21.82 -32.58 29.88
CA LEU A 858 -20.41 -32.93 30.14
C LEU A 858 -19.69 -33.58 28.96
N THR A 859 -20.42 -34.31 28.10
CA THR A 859 -19.90 -34.93 26.87
C THR A 859 -19.50 -33.88 25.84
N GLU A 860 -20.41 -32.98 25.48
CA GLU A 860 -20.16 -31.89 24.54
C GLU A 860 -19.16 -30.85 25.10
N ALA A 861 -19.05 -30.74 26.43
CA ALA A 861 -18.00 -29.98 27.08
C ALA A 861 -16.62 -30.62 26.88
N GLU A 862 -16.50 -31.93 27.11
CA GLU A 862 -15.27 -32.68 26.86
C GLU A 862 -14.82 -32.59 25.40
N ASP A 863 -15.71 -32.89 24.45
CA ASP A 863 -15.40 -32.82 23.01
C ASP A 863 -14.83 -31.44 22.64
N ALA A 864 -15.53 -30.35 23.01
CA ALA A 864 -15.11 -28.99 22.72
C ALA A 864 -13.80 -28.59 23.41
N LEU A 865 -13.58 -29.01 24.67
CA LEU A 865 -12.32 -28.75 25.38
C LEU A 865 -11.16 -29.59 24.83
N SER A 866 -11.42 -30.79 24.30
CA SER A 866 -10.42 -31.61 23.64
C SER A 866 -9.91 -30.97 22.35
N GLU A 867 -10.80 -30.41 21.53
CA GLU A 867 -10.46 -29.59 20.35
C GLU A 867 -9.71 -28.31 20.74
N ALA A 868 -10.11 -27.63 21.82
CA ALA A 868 -9.39 -26.47 22.34
C ALA A 868 -7.94 -26.80 22.76
N ASN A 869 -7.73 -27.98 23.37
CA ASN A 869 -6.43 -28.51 23.79
C ASN A 869 -5.58 -28.96 22.58
N ALA A 870 -6.21 -29.60 21.60
CA ALA A 870 -5.57 -30.02 20.35
C ALA A 870 -5.06 -28.81 19.53
N LEU A 871 -5.73 -27.67 19.59
CA LEU A 871 -5.28 -26.42 18.97
C LEU A 871 -4.20 -25.69 19.78
N ASN A 872 -4.31 -25.66 21.11
CA ASN A 872 -3.30 -25.03 22.00
C ASN A 872 -3.26 -25.67 23.39
N ASN A 873 -2.34 -26.61 23.58
CA ASN A 873 -2.13 -27.30 24.85
C ASN A 873 -1.39 -26.49 25.94
N TYR A 874 -1.00 -25.24 25.65
CA TYR A 874 -0.43 -24.31 26.63
C TYR A 874 -1.47 -23.43 27.33
N ASN A 875 -2.74 -23.48 26.92
CA ASN A 875 -3.81 -22.72 27.58
C ASN A 875 -4.19 -23.37 28.92
N ALA A 876 -3.87 -22.70 30.03
CA ALA A 876 -4.15 -23.18 31.38
C ALA A 876 -5.65 -23.31 31.70
N GLU A 877 -6.52 -22.49 31.07
CA GLU A 877 -7.97 -22.53 31.29
C GLU A 877 -8.61 -23.78 30.67
N VAL A 878 -8.09 -24.25 29.53
CA VAL A 878 -8.57 -25.49 28.90
C VAL A 878 -8.30 -26.69 29.82
N TRP A 879 -7.09 -26.79 30.38
CA TRP A 879 -6.76 -27.83 31.36
C TRP A 879 -7.57 -27.72 32.66
N ALA A 880 -7.94 -26.51 33.06
CA ALA A 880 -8.76 -26.25 34.24
C ALA A 880 -10.20 -26.76 34.07
N TYR A 881 -10.83 -26.44 32.93
CA TYR A 881 -12.16 -26.95 32.61
C TYR A 881 -12.16 -28.45 32.30
N LEU A 882 -11.11 -29.00 31.68
CA LEU A 882 -10.95 -30.46 31.55
C LEU A 882 -10.86 -31.15 32.93
N ALA A 883 -10.13 -30.56 33.89
CA ALA A 883 -10.09 -31.08 35.25
C ALA A 883 -11.48 -31.07 35.90
N LEU A 884 -12.26 -29.99 35.75
CA LEU A 884 -13.64 -29.90 36.25
C LEU A 884 -14.57 -30.95 35.63
N VAL A 885 -14.47 -31.19 34.32
CA VAL A 885 -15.25 -32.24 33.64
C VAL A 885 -14.85 -33.63 34.16
N CYS A 886 -13.56 -33.96 34.22
CA CYS A 886 -13.11 -35.26 34.72
C CYS A 886 -13.45 -35.49 36.21
N LEU A 887 -13.45 -34.44 37.04
CA LEU A 887 -13.95 -34.50 38.43
C LEU A 887 -15.44 -34.85 38.48
N LYS A 888 -16.30 -34.15 37.71
CA LYS A 888 -17.74 -34.44 37.65
C LYS A 888 -18.05 -35.84 37.09
N VAL A 889 -17.29 -36.30 36.09
CA VAL A 889 -17.48 -37.60 35.43
C VAL A 889 -16.92 -38.77 36.26
N GLY A 890 -16.10 -38.51 37.29
CA GLY A 890 -15.52 -39.55 38.16
C GLY A 890 -14.16 -40.11 37.69
N ARG A 891 -13.50 -39.47 36.73
CA ARG A 891 -12.22 -39.92 36.14
C ARG A 891 -11.02 -39.38 36.91
N GLN A 892 -10.75 -40.00 38.05
CA GLN A 892 -9.71 -39.57 39.01
C GLN A 892 -8.34 -39.31 38.37
N LEU A 893 -7.75 -40.29 37.66
CA LEU A 893 -6.39 -40.17 37.12
C LEU A 893 -6.25 -39.04 36.09
N GLU A 894 -7.30 -38.78 35.33
CA GLU A 894 -7.33 -37.72 34.31
C GLU A 894 -7.54 -36.35 34.97
N ALA A 895 -8.38 -36.25 36.00
CA ALA A 895 -8.54 -35.04 36.80
C ALA A 895 -7.24 -34.61 37.49
N GLU A 896 -6.51 -35.56 38.10
CA GLU A 896 -5.20 -35.30 38.73
C GLU A 896 -4.15 -34.82 37.72
N GLN A 897 -4.13 -35.44 36.53
CA GLN A 897 -3.24 -35.04 35.44
C GLN A 897 -3.60 -33.64 34.90
N ALA A 898 -4.87 -33.38 34.57
CA ALA A 898 -5.31 -32.09 34.05
C ALA A 898 -5.08 -30.95 35.06
N TYR A 899 -5.35 -31.17 36.34
CA TYR A 899 -5.04 -30.20 37.40
C TYR A 899 -3.53 -29.96 37.55
N LYS A 900 -2.70 -31.01 37.42
CA LYS A 900 -1.23 -30.88 37.40
C LYS A 900 -0.74 -30.04 36.20
N TYR A 901 -1.36 -30.15 35.03
CA TYR A 901 -1.07 -29.26 33.89
C TYR A 901 -1.56 -27.82 34.13
N THR A 902 -2.75 -27.63 34.68
CA THR A 902 -3.29 -26.31 35.10
C THR A 902 -2.32 -25.56 36.02
N LYS A 903 -1.79 -26.27 37.03
CA LYS A 903 -0.80 -25.73 37.98
C LYS A 903 0.58 -25.49 37.34
N LYS A 904 1.01 -26.35 36.41
CA LYS A 904 2.27 -26.22 35.64
C LYS A 904 2.24 -25.00 34.71
N LEU A 905 1.11 -24.74 34.06
CA LEU A 905 0.90 -23.65 33.11
C LEU A 905 0.52 -22.31 33.79
N LYS A 906 0.34 -22.32 35.12
CA LYS A 906 0.03 -21.14 35.95
C LYS A 906 -1.25 -20.43 35.52
N LEU A 907 -2.38 -21.12 35.68
CA LEU A 907 -3.71 -20.49 35.60
C LEU A 907 -3.75 -19.20 36.45
N LYS A 908 -4.24 -18.11 35.85
CA LYS A 908 -4.38 -16.79 36.48
C LYS A 908 -5.73 -16.56 37.16
N ASP A 909 -6.75 -17.32 36.78
CA ASP A 909 -8.11 -17.21 37.33
C ASP A 909 -8.20 -17.87 38.71
N GLU A 910 -8.17 -17.05 39.76
CA GLU A 910 -8.30 -17.48 41.15
C GLU A 910 -9.71 -18.02 41.47
N ALA A 911 -10.75 -17.56 40.76
CA ALA A 911 -12.12 -18.04 40.96
C ALA A 911 -12.31 -19.44 40.37
N LEU A 912 -11.73 -19.71 39.18
CA LEU A 912 -11.71 -21.04 38.58
C LEU A 912 -10.85 -22.03 39.38
N LEU A 913 -9.73 -21.58 39.96
CA LEU A 913 -8.97 -22.39 40.93
C LEU A 913 -9.79 -22.72 42.19
N ALA A 914 -10.54 -21.75 42.72
CA ALA A 914 -11.43 -21.97 43.86
C ALA A 914 -12.59 -22.92 43.53
N GLU A 915 -13.16 -22.86 42.31
CA GLU A 915 -14.15 -23.84 41.85
C GLU A 915 -13.55 -25.25 41.81
N ILE A 916 -12.36 -25.42 41.20
CA ILE A 916 -11.68 -26.72 41.15
C ILE A 916 -11.46 -27.28 42.56
N HIS A 917 -10.99 -26.47 43.50
CA HIS A 917 -10.81 -26.90 44.88
C HIS A 917 -12.12 -27.28 45.57
N THR A 918 -13.19 -26.51 45.37
CA THR A 918 -14.53 -26.82 45.90
C THR A 918 -15.08 -28.14 45.33
N VAL A 919 -14.82 -28.43 44.06
CA VAL A 919 -15.20 -29.71 43.43
C VAL A 919 -14.32 -30.86 43.94
N GLN A 920 -13.00 -30.67 44.05
CA GLN A 920 -12.08 -31.67 44.64
C GLN A 920 -12.48 -32.04 46.08
N GLU A 921 -12.84 -31.07 46.91
CA GLU A 921 -13.30 -31.30 48.29
C GLU A 921 -14.64 -32.05 48.36
N THR A 922 -15.53 -31.85 47.38
CA THR A 922 -16.85 -32.50 47.35
C THR A 922 -16.85 -33.89 46.71
N VAL A 923 -15.92 -34.19 45.79
CA VAL A 923 -15.76 -35.55 45.22
C VAL A 923 -14.71 -36.40 45.96
N GLY A 924 -13.80 -35.78 46.71
CA GLY A 924 -12.82 -36.47 47.56
C GLY A 924 -11.56 -36.98 46.84
N PHE A 925 -11.32 -36.57 45.59
CA PHE A 925 -10.15 -36.94 44.78
C PHE A 925 -9.72 -35.81 43.84
N GLY A 926 -8.65 -36.01 43.06
CA GLY A 926 -8.25 -35.08 42.00
C GLY A 926 -7.23 -34.01 42.41
N ASN A 927 -6.91 -33.89 43.70
CA ASN A 927 -5.81 -33.07 44.22
C ASN A 927 -4.60 -33.99 44.51
N PRO A 928 -3.45 -33.85 43.81
CA PRO A 928 -2.23 -34.65 44.02
C PRO A 928 -1.50 -34.43 45.36
N SER A 929 -2.21 -33.99 46.40
CA SER A 929 -1.71 -33.69 47.74
C SER A 929 -2.38 -34.57 48.82
N PHE A 930 -3.16 -35.58 48.40
CA PHE A 930 -3.86 -36.58 49.20
C PHE A 930 -3.43 -37.99 48.76
#